data_AF-A0A165Z570-F1
#
_entry.id   AF-A0A165Z570-F1
#
_cell.length_a   1.000
_cell.length_b   1.000
_cell.length_c   1.000
_cell.angle_alpha   90.00
_cell.angle_beta   90.00
_cell.angle_gamma   90.00
#
_symmetry.space_group_name_H-M   'P 1'
#
loop_
_entity.id
_entity.type
_entity.pdbx_description
1 polymer ?
#
loop_
_entity_poly.entity_id
_entity_poly.type
_entity_poly.pdbx_seq_one_letter_code
_entity_poly.pdbx_strand_id
1 'polypeptide(L)'
;MVLYVVKKEKLNPKEIYKMLKVYGEIRKNNLFDEEFYLKKYPQIKNSKLSPLDHFIYHGYKEGKKPNQYFDSKFYLKRYPDVKKSEMNPLIHYTLHGKKEKRQTLPNSTFETILKKKKKMQELETRYKRKVKDLENIININFDEEYYLQRYSDVKKDPVEHYITQGKKEGRYPNKKIESIRFDKKYYLNKYLDVKKAKMDPIEHYLRYGEKEGRYPNQKLENVQFNRRYYLNKHPDVKKAKVDPYAHYLKYGEKEGRYPNKKIESIKFDKKYYLNKYLDVKKAKIDPIEHYLTYGEKENRYPNKKLENIQFNRRYYLNKHPDVKKAKVDPYAHYLKYGEKEGRYPNKKIESIGFNKEYYLSKYKDVKKSKIDPIEHYFIYGESEGRYPNKNAEFNSLEGLLNREKQTNQIINNLKEKINNYSENPSNQSIIELKEKMDNSEKQLKENIEKLQNEIKEYAISLNSIQTKKSEIDSKLENFNEYGIKKEKRSPQLIVSLTSSLKTIYNNHYTLYSLLTQKTKPDELILWLSKEEFPNLEEDIPIKIKNLKKNGLTIKWCEDIGSYKKLIPSLKEYPNDIIVTADDDVLYQKDWLEKLYNEYDGENIIAHSTKRISSNVDGDITPYSEWKPTETNEESILNYFDEECGVLYPPNSLYVYILNSLSMKSSPNNNIFAWTMAVKNDTKIKPVLEGYSKPEYTDILKEVNNSSILLSNKSAKQNLTQYLKEHYPATIEGLKNQTPPKVSVIMPIYNSEKYLEECLDSVINQTLKDIEIICVNDGSTDKSLKILEKYSNKDKRIIIINQKNQGAGESRNKGLLIAKGEYLSFLDSDDFFEADMLKSAYEKAKSADSEIVLFKLCTYDDKTKESIDNNWWIFNSNNIVKKEPFSKYDVEEHFFQLTNPAAHNKLFKHDFIINNRIKFLNLKSSNDVTFTLIAMFKAKKISTINKSFVNYRINTNNSITSERGKYPGSIIKAHEFFIKQCKLNEFFVNNPKLKESYYTSVLGNFRYEYSHCNDETKRLFLKKIESILPIKWRNQLNEL
;
A
#
# COMPACT_ATOMS: atom_id res chain seq x y z
N MET A 1 69.85 -23.77 61.57
CA MET A 1 70.99 -23.47 60.66
C MET A 1 71.16 -21.96 60.43
N VAL A 2 70.14 -21.21 59.99
CA VAL A 2 70.18 -19.72 59.97
C VAL A 2 70.52 -19.14 61.34
N LEU A 3 69.91 -19.66 62.41
CA LEU A 3 70.25 -19.31 63.80
C LEU A 3 71.71 -19.63 64.23
N TYR A 4 72.39 -20.58 63.58
CA TYR A 4 73.78 -20.96 63.90
C TYR A 4 74.79 -20.02 63.22
N VAL A 5 74.50 -19.59 61.99
CA VAL A 5 75.29 -18.60 61.24
C VAL A 5 75.12 -17.19 61.81
N VAL A 6 73.90 -16.83 62.23
CA VAL A 6 73.59 -15.55 62.90
C VAL A 6 74.34 -15.39 64.22
N LYS A 7 74.49 -16.48 65.00
CA LYS A 7 75.20 -16.44 66.30
C LYS A 7 76.72 -16.45 66.17
N LYS A 8 77.28 -17.03 65.10
CA LYS A 8 78.74 -17.25 64.96
C LYS A 8 79.48 -16.15 64.20
N GLU A 9 78.83 -15.52 63.22
CA GLU A 9 79.49 -14.57 62.28
C GLU A 9 79.11 -13.09 62.51
N LYS A 10 78.29 -12.76 63.52
CA LYS A 10 77.84 -11.38 63.83
C LYS A 10 77.30 -10.58 62.61
N LEU A 11 76.68 -11.26 61.65
CA LEU A 11 76.18 -10.64 60.40
C LEU A 11 74.85 -9.90 60.61
N ASN A 12 74.66 -8.78 59.90
CA ASN A 12 73.44 -8.00 60.00
C ASN A 12 72.26 -8.64 59.22
N PRO A 13 70.99 -8.31 59.53
CA PRO A 13 69.80 -8.90 58.89
C PRO A 13 69.75 -8.78 57.36
N LYS A 14 70.33 -7.71 56.78
CA LYS A 14 70.36 -7.46 55.33
C LYS A 14 71.30 -8.45 54.61
N GLU A 15 72.41 -8.79 55.23
CA GLU A 15 73.38 -9.75 54.70
C GLU A 15 72.85 -11.19 54.77
N ILE A 16 72.13 -11.53 55.84
CA ILE A 16 71.46 -12.84 56.01
C ILE A 16 70.42 -13.06 54.91
N TYR A 17 69.59 -12.06 54.61
CA TYR A 17 68.60 -12.13 53.55
C TYR A 17 69.24 -12.32 52.16
N LYS A 18 70.32 -11.57 51.87
CA LYS A 18 71.05 -11.67 50.61
C LYS A 18 71.63 -13.08 50.41
N MET A 19 72.14 -13.69 51.48
CA MET A 19 72.74 -15.02 51.42
C MET A 19 71.69 -16.14 51.22
N LEU A 20 70.52 -16.06 51.87
CA LEU A 20 69.42 -17.00 51.66
C LEU A 20 68.88 -16.95 50.22
N LYS A 21 68.80 -15.75 49.64
CA LYS A 21 68.40 -15.57 48.23
C LYS A 21 69.37 -16.24 47.27
N VAL A 22 70.68 -16.12 47.51
CA VAL A 22 71.72 -16.78 46.71
C VAL A 22 71.61 -18.30 46.78
N TYR A 23 71.39 -18.85 47.98
CA TYR A 23 71.18 -20.29 48.17
C TYR A 23 70.01 -20.82 47.33
N GLY A 24 68.90 -20.08 47.33
CA GLY A 24 67.74 -20.38 46.49
C GLY A 24 68.08 -20.37 45.00
N GLU A 25 68.80 -19.35 44.53
CA GLU A 25 69.21 -19.24 43.12
C GLU A 25 70.19 -20.34 42.68
N ILE A 26 71.11 -20.76 43.55
CA ILE A 26 72.03 -21.86 43.26
C ILE A 26 71.27 -23.17 43.07
N ARG A 27 70.30 -23.47 43.95
CA ARG A 27 69.47 -24.68 43.84
C ARG A 27 68.53 -24.62 42.64
N LYS A 28 67.81 -23.51 42.45
CA LYS A 28 66.85 -23.34 41.36
C LYS A 28 67.46 -23.51 39.97
N ASN A 29 68.69 -23.04 39.79
CA ASN A 29 69.37 -23.08 38.50
C ASN A 29 70.33 -24.28 38.34
N ASN A 30 70.30 -25.26 39.26
CA ASN A 30 71.22 -26.40 39.30
C ASN A 30 72.69 -25.99 39.16
N LEU A 31 73.08 -24.87 39.79
CA LEU A 31 74.46 -24.37 39.75
C LEU A 31 75.38 -25.12 40.72
N PHE A 32 74.83 -26.05 41.49
CA PHE A 32 75.55 -27.03 42.28
C PHE A 32 74.95 -28.41 41.99
N ASP A 33 75.80 -29.38 41.62
CA ASP A 33 75.41 -30.75 41.31
C ASP A 33 75.88 -31.65 42.44
N GLU A 34 74.93 -32.04 43.30
CA GLU A 34 75.23 -32.79 44.53
C GLU A 34 75.80 -34.18 44.24
N GLU A 35 75.27 -34.89 43.24
CA GLU A 35 75.78 -36.20 42.84
C GLU A 35 77.20 -36.08 42.30
N PHE A 36 77.46 -35.12 41.40
CA PHE A 36 78.80 -34.87 40.90
C PHE A 36 79.77 -34.52 42.03
N TYR A 37 79.35 -33.65 42.95
CA TYR A 37 80.19 -33.17 44.05
C TYR A 37 80.56 -34.30 45.01
N LEU A 38 79.59 -35.13 45.41
CA LEU A 38 79.82 -36.27 46.28
C LEU A 38 80.59 -37.39 45.58
N LYS A 39 80.37 -37.62 44.29
CA LYS A 39 81.14 -38.60 43.52
C LYS A 39 82.61 -38.19 43.40
N LYS A 40 82.87 -36.89 43.25
CA LYS A 40 84.22 -36.35 43.08
C LYS A 40 84.95 -36.12 44.41
N TYR A 41 84.21 -35.82 45.47
CA TYR A 41 84.72 -35.58 46.83
C TYR A 41 83.97 -36.46 47.84
N PRO A 42 84.14 -37.79 47.78
CA PRO A 42 83.36 -38.74 48.58
C PRO A 42 83.56 -38.58 50.09
N GLN A 43 84.69 -38.04 50.54
CA GLN A 43 84.97 -37.75 51.95
C GLN A 43 83.96 -36.77 52.58
N ILE A 44 83.22 -36.01 51.76
CA ILE A 44 82.21 -35.05 52.23
C ILE A 44 80.94 -35.74 52.74
N LYS A 45 80.70 -37.00 52.36
CA LYS A 45 79.58 -37.78 52.90
C LYS A 45 79.65 -37.94 54.42
N ASN A 46 80.86 -37.95 54.99
CA ASN A 46 81.09 -38.10 56.43
C ASN A 46 81.17 -36.74 57.15
N SER A 47 80.97 -35.62 56.45
CA SER A 47 80.97 -34.29 57.05
C SER A 47 79.64 -34.01 57.74
N LYS A 48 79.65 -33.24 58.84
CA LYS A 48 78.43 -32.77 59.51
C LYS A 48 77.65 -31.69 58.72
N LEU A 49 78.17 -31.27 57.55
CA LEU A 49 77.55 -30.27 56.66
C LEU A 49 76.95 -30.94 55.42
N SER A 50 75.87 -30.35 54.87
CA SER A 50 75.37 -30.78 53.56
C SER A 50 76.42 -30.50 52.47
N PRO A 51 76.42 -31.21 51.32
CA PRO A 51 77.43 -31.01 50.28
C PRO A 51 77.49 -29.57 49.74
N LEU A 52 76.33 -28.93 49.62
CA LEU A 52 76.24 -27.53 49.23
C LEU A 52 76.80 -26.61 50.32
N ASP A 53 76.45 -26.82 51.59
CA ASP A 53 76.98 -26.02 52.70
C ASP A 53 78.50 -26.19 52.82
N HIS A 54 78.97 -27.44 52.74
CA HIS A 54 80.39 -27.74 52.71
C HIS A 54 81.07 -26.94 51.59
N PHE A 55 80.53 -26.95 50.37
CA PHE A 55 81.11 -26.17 49.28
C PHE A 55 81.10 -24.67 49.53
N ILE A 56 79.99 -24.13 50.05
CA ILE A 56 79.82 -22.70 50.27
C ILE A 56 80.81 -22.17 51.31
N TYR A 57 81.01 -22.89 52.42
CA TYR A 57 81.87 -22.44 53.52
C TYR A 57 83.33 -22.86 53.39
N HIS A 58 83.60 -24.06 52.83
CA HIS A 58 84.94 -24.67 52.83
C HIS A 58 85.42 -25.05 51.43
N GLY A 59 84.57 -25.73 50.66
CA GLY A 59 85.00 -26.39 49.43
C GLY A 59 85.50 -25.44 48.35
N TYR A 60 84.99 -24.21 48.26
CA TYR A 60 85.51 -23.23 47.31
C TYR A 60 86.93 -22.75 47.67
N LYS A 61 87.27 -22.65 48.96
CA LYS A 61 88.61 -22.24 49.44
C LYS A 61 89.64 -23.31 49.12
N GLU A 62 89.24 -24.57 49.21
CA GLU A 62 90.03 -25.72 48.75
C GLU A 62 90.08 -25.85 47.21
N GLY A 63 89.28 -25.02 46.52
CA GLY A 63 89.17 -25.02 45.07
C GLY A 63 88.47 -26.25 44.49
N LYS A 64 87.55 -26.85 45.24
CA LYS A 64 86.65 -27.91 44.76
C LYS A 64 85.70 -27.35 43.69
N LYS A 65 85.24 -28.21 42.76
CA LYS A 65 84.32 -27.80 41.68
C LYS A 65 82.87 -28.10 42.07
N PRO A 66 81.94 -27.12 42.04
CA PRO A 66 80.55 -27.35 42.44
C PRO A 66 79.73 -28.16 41.44
N ASN A 67 80.14 -28.20 40.17
CA ASN A 67 79.55 -29.03 39.12
C ASN A 67 80.58 -29.23 37.98
N GLN A 68 80.21 -30.00 36.96
CA GLN A 68 81.07 -30.27 35.78
C GLN A 68 81.31 -29.04 34.87
N TYR A 69 80.56 -27.96 35.05
CA TYR A 69 80.55 -26.73 34.24
C TYR A 69 81.13 -25.50 34.94
N PHE A 70 81.63 -25.63 36.17
CA PHE A 70 82.15 -24.52 36.95
C PHE A 70 83.39 -24.95 37.74
N ASP A 71 84.51 -24.26 37.51
CA ASP A 71 85.77 -24.51 38.21
C ASP A 71 86.15 -23.31 39.09
N SER A 72 86.03 -23.50 40.40
CA SER A 72 86.31 -22.44 41.38
C SER A 72 87.76 -21.97 41.37
N LYS A 73 88.74 -22.85 41.11
CA LYS A 73 90.16 -22.43 41.02
C LYS A 73 90.39 -21.60 39.77
N PHE A 74 89.85 -22.04 38.64
CA PHE A 74 89.92 -21.28 37.40
C PHE A 74 89.28 -19.90 37.55
N TYR A 75 88.08 -19.85 38.14
CA TYR A 75 87.32 -18.61 38.30
C TYR A 75 88.08 -17.58 39.16
N LEU A 76 88.61 -17.99 40.31
CA LEU A 76 89.39 -17.10 41.18
C LEU A 76 90.74 -16.70 40.59
N LYS A 77 91.38 -17.56 39.79
CA LYS A 77 92.61 -17.23 39.07
C LYS A 77 92.36 -16.23 37.94
N ARG A 78 91.24 -16.39 37.23
CA ARG A 78 90.87 -15.54 36.09
C ARG A 78 90.38 -14.15 36.52
N TYR A 79 89.76 -14.06 37.70
CA TYR A 79 89.13 -12.86 38.22
C TYR A 79 89.74 -12.45 39.57
N PRO A 80 90.88 -11.71 39.56
CA PRO A 80 91.57 -11.29 40.78
C PRO A 80 90.75 -10.37 41.69
N ASP A 81 89.78 -9.63 41.12
CA ASP A 81 88.83 -8.80 41.85
C ASP A 81 87.93 -9.62 42.77
N VAL A 82 87.48 -10.80 42.30
CA VAL A 82 86.70 -11.74 43.12
C VAL A 82 87.58 -12.38 44.18
N LYS A 83 88.85 -12.66 43.87
CA LYS A 83 89.80 -13.19 44.83
C LYS A 83 90.09 -12.19 45.95
N LYS A 84 90.26 -10.90 45.62
CA LYS A 84 90.48 -9.82 46.60
C LYS A 84 89.27 -9.55 47.49
N SER A 85 88.06 -9.77 47.01
CA SER A 85 86.84 -9.58 47.81
C SER A 85 86.55 -10.73 48.79
N GLU A 86 87.35 -11.80 48.74
CA GLU A 86 87.19 -13.04 49.53
C GLU A 86 85.83 -13.76 49.35
N MET A 87 84.99 -13.29 48.42
CA MET A 87 83.68 -13.84 48.14
C MET A 87 83.78 -15.24 47.52
N ASN A 88 82.88 -16.15 47.89
CA ASN A 88 82.78 -17.45 47.25
C ASN A 88 82.53 -17.28 45.73
N PRO A 89 83.33 -17.92 44.85
CA PRO A 89 83.26 -17.71 43.41
C PRO A 89 81.93 -18.14 42.78
N LEU A 90 81.26 -19.16 43.33
CA LEU A 90 79.93 -19.55 42.85
C LEU A 90 78.86 -18.54 43.30
N ILE A 91 78.97 -18.02 44.52
CA ILE A 91 78.10 -16.94 45.01
C ILE A 91 78.30 -15.68 44.16
N HIS A 92 79.55 -15.29 43.92
CA HIS A 92 79.89 -14.16 43.06
C HIS A 92 79.33 -14.37 41.65
N TYR A 93 79.51 -15.56 41.07
CA TYR A 93 78.97 -15.85 39.76
C TYR A 93 77.45 -15.76 39.71
N THR A 94 76.74 -16.31 40.70
CA THR A 94 75.28 -16.24 40.77
C THR A 94 74.79 -14.79 40.91
N LEU A 95 75.46 -13.96 41.72
CA LEU A 95 75.05 -12.57 41.96
C LEU A 95 75.43 -11.62 40.82
N HIS A 96 76.63 -11.79 40.25
CA HIS A 96 77.26 -10.83 39.35
C HIS A 96 77.79 -11.49 38.09
N GLY A 97 78.62 -12.53 38.23
CA GLY A 97 79.38 -13.11 37.13
C GLY A 97 78.53 -13.66 35.97
N LYS A 98 77.34 -14.19 36.22
CA LYS A 98 76.41 -14.68 35.19
C LYS A 98 75.92 -13.53 34.31
N LYS A 99 75.60 -12.38 34.91
CA LYS A 99 75.19 -11.16 34.19
C LYS A 99 76.38 -10.54 33.44
N GLU A 100 77.55 -10.59 34.05
CA GLU A 100 78.82 -10.10 33.46
C GLU A 100 79.44 -11.06 32.43
N LYS A 101 78.77 -12.20 32.15
CA LYS A 101 79.24 -13.23 31.21
C LYS A 101 80.65 -13.75 31.53
N ARG A 102 81.00 -13.80 32.81
CA ARG A 102 82.29 -14.32 33.27
C ARG A 102 82.39 -15.81 32.96
N GLN A 103 83.53 -16.24 32.43
CA GLN A 103 83.79 -17.63 32.08
C GLN A 103 83.97 -18.49 33.32
N THR A 104 83.34 -19.66 33.31
CA THR A 104 83.34 -20.60 34.44
C THR A 104 84.27 -21.80 34.24
N LEU A 105 84.76 -21.99 33.00
CA LEU A 105 85.69 -23.04 32.58
C LEU A 105 86.61 -22.53 31.45
N PRO A 106 87.74 -23.22 31.19
CA PRO A 106 88.54 -23.01 29.99
C PRO A 106 87.79 -23.34 28.68
N ASN A 107 88.01 -22.56 27.62
CA ASN A 107 87.31 -22.68 26.33
C ASN A 107 87.37 -24.10 25.71
N SER A 108 88.51 -24.78 25.80
CA SER A 108 88.70 -26.11 25.20
C SER A 108 87.74 -27.17 25.77
N THR A 109 87.32 -27.03 27.03
CA THR A 109 86.44 -27.99 27.71
C THR A 109 84.95 -27.74 27.42
N PHE A 110 84.58 -26.48 27.14
CA PHE A 110 83.20 -26.09 26.88
C PHE A 110 82.70 -26.62 25.52
N GLU A 111 83.54 -26.58 24.48
CA GLU A 111 83.16 -27.03 23.13
C GLU A 111 82.91 -28.54 23.03
N THR A 112 83.70 -29.35 23.74
CA THR A 112 83.55 -30.82 23.72
C THR A 112 82.21 -31.28 24.30
N ILE A 113 81.74 -30.60 25.34
CA ILE A 113 80.47 -30.91 26.01
C ILE A 113 79.28 -30.54 25.11
N LEU A 114 79.36 -29.44 24.37
CA LEU A 114 78.29 -29.01 23.46
C LEU A 114 78.04 -30.02 22.32
N LYS A 115 79.11 -30.63 21.77
CA LYS A 115 79.01 -31.65 20.70
C LYS A 115 78.28 -32.91 21.16
N LYS A 116 78.56 -33.41 22.37
CA LYS A 116 77.90 -34.61 22.91
C LYS A 116 76.40 -34.40 23.17
N LYS A 117 76.01 -33.20 23.61
CA LYS A 117 74.60 -32.85 23.87
C LYS A 117 73.75 -32.85 22.60
N LYS A 118 74.29 -32.36 21.47
CA LYS A 118 73.61 -32.36 20.16
C LYS A 118 73.31 -33.78 19.64
N LYS A 119 74.29 -34.68 19.70
CA LYS A 119 74.16 -36.06 19.15
C LYS A 119 73.12 -36.90 19.90
N MET A 120 73.00 -36.70 21.22
CA MET A 120 71.97 -37.35 22.03
C MET A 120 70.54 -36.87 21.69
N GLN A 121 70.37 -35.57 21.42
CA GLN A 121 69.07 -35.01 21.02
C GLN A 121 68.59 -35.53 19.66
N GLU A 122 69.50 -35.78 18.72
CA GLU A 122 69.15 -36.32 17.39
C GLU A 122 68.65 -37.76 17.45
N LEU A 123 69.28 -38.63 18.25
CA LEU A 123 68.87 -40.03 18.44
C LEU A 123 67.50 -40.15 19.13
N GLU A 124 67.27 -39.33 20.16
CA GLU A 124 66.00 -39.29 20.88
C GLU A 124 64.83 -38.86 19.97
N THR A 125 65.11 -37.95 19.03
CA THR A 125 64.13 -37.48 18.04
C THR A 125 63.75 -38.59 17.04
N ARG A 126 64.72 -39.40 16.60
CA ARG A 126 64.49 -40.51 15.66
C ARG A 126 63.67 -41.63 16.29
N TYR A 127 63.94 -41.99 17.55
CA TYR A 127 63.21 -43.04 18.26
C TYR A 127 61.75 -42.63 18.54
N LYS A 128 61.52 -41.39 19.00
CA LYS A 128 60.18 -40.83 19.20
C LYS A 128 59.33 -40.83 17.92
N ARG A 129 59.95 -40.64 16.75
CA ARG A 129 59.25 -40.67 15.46
C ARG A 129 58.76 -42.08 15.10
N LYS A 130 59.61 -43.11 15.29
CA LYS A 130 59.26 -44.51 14.99
C LYS A 130 58.14 -45.04 15.89
N VAL A 131 58.16 -44.69 17.18
CA VAL A 131 57.08 -45.04 18.13
C VAL A 131 55.76 -44.39 17.71
N LYS A 132 55.78 -43.10 17.35
CA LYS A 132 54.60 -42.37 16.86
C LYS A 132 54.01 -42.96 15.57
N ASP A 133 54.86 -43.41 14.65
CA ASP A 133 54.40 -44.04 13.40
C ASP A 133 53.71 -45.40 13.65
N LEU A 134 54.18 -46.19 14.62
CA LEU A 134 53.56 -47.45 15.04
C LEU A 134 52.23 -47.23 15.78
N GLU A 135 52.17 -46.26 16.69
CA GLU A 135 50.92 -45.83 17.32
C GLU A 135 49.90 -45.36 16.26
N ASN A 136 50.37 -44.70 15.20
CA ASN A 136 49.53 -44.26 14.10
C ASN A 136 48.92 -45.43 13.31
N ILE A 137 49.66 -46.52 13.11
CA ILE A 137 49.14 -47.72 12.42
C ILE A 137 48.09 -48.46 13.24
N ILE A 138 48.34 -48.67 14.53
CA ILE A 138 47.38 -49.32 15.44
C ILE A 138 46.05 -48.55 15.43
N ASN A 139 46.12 -47.23 15.45
CA ASN A 139 44.93 -46.38 15.50
C ASN A 139 44.13 -46.27 14.19
N ILE A 140 44.67 -46.68 13.04
CA ILE A 140 43.93 -46.72 11.77
C ILE A 140 43.39 -48.11 11.42
N ASN A 141 43.59 -49.09 12.31
CA ASN A 141 43.14 -50.47 12.12
C ASN A 141 43.57 -51.01 10.74
N PHE A 142 44.89 -50.99 10.50
CA PHE A 142 45.49 -51.50 9.27
C PHE A 142 45.20 -53.00 9.11
N ASP A 143 44.73 -53.40 7.94
CA ASP A 143 44.30 -54.77 7.64
C ASP A 143 45.33 -55.41 6.72
N GLU A 144 46.26 -56.17 7.31
CA GLU A 144 47.39 -56.77 6.60
C GLU A 144 46.94 -57.77 5.53
N GLU A 145 45.92 -58.57 5.82
CA GLU A 145 45.40 -59.58 4.92
C GLU A 145 44.77 -58.93 3.69
N TYR A 146 43.90 -57.93 3.89
CA TYR A 146 43.35 -57.13 2.80
C TYR A 146 44.45 -56.44 1.99
N TYR A 147 45.45 -55.86 2.66
CA TYR A 147 46.48 -55.07 2.00
C TYR A 147 47.34 -55.94 1.06
N LEU A 148 47.73 -57.13 1.49
CA LEU A 148 48.49 -58.08 0.67
C LEU A 148 47.63 -58.68 -0.46
N GLN A 149 46.37 -59.02 -0.19
CA GLN A 149 45.46 -59.51 -1.24
C GLN A 149 45.19 -58.45 -2.31
N ARG A 150 45.06 -57.18 -1.92
CA ARG A 150 44.76 -56.09 -2.85
C ARG A 150 45.98 -55.64 -3.65
N TYR A 151 47.16 -55.70 -3.04
CA TYR A 151 48.42 -55.18 -3.56
C TYR A 151 49.47 -56.28 -3.63
N SER A 152 49.34 -57.14 -4.64
CA SER A 152 50.20 -58.32 -4.84
C SER A 152 51.68 -58.00 -5.10
N ASP A 153 52.02 -56.74 -5.37
CA ASP A 153 53.39 -56.26 -5.59
C ASP A 153 54.18 -56.00 -4.30
N VAL A 154 53.53 -56.04 -3.13
CA VAL A 154 54.17 -55.79 -1.83
C VAL A 154 54.97 -57.01 -1.38
N LYS A 155 56.30 -56.93 -1.49
CA LYS A 155 57.25 -58.02 -1.15
C LYS A 155 57.90 -57.89 0.24
N LYS A 156 57.60 -56.81 0.96
CA LYS A 156 58.13 -56.51 2.31
C LYS A 156 56.99 -56.55 3.32
N ASP A 157 57.33 -56.41 4.60
CA ASP A 157 56.35 -56.24 5.67
C ASP A 157 55.29 -55.18 5.28
N PRO A 158 53.99 -55.53 5.27
CA PRO A 158 52.94 -54.68 4.70
C PRO A 158 52.75 -53.38 5.49
N VAL A 159 52.98 -53.42 6.80
CA VAL A 159 52.94 -52.28 7.71
C VAL A 159 54.10 -51.32 7.38
N GLU A 160 55.33 -51.81 7.30
CA GLU A 160 56.50 -51.03 6.93
C GLU A 160 56.35 -50.40 5.53
N HIS A 161 55.88 -51.19 4.56
CA HIS A 161 55.62 -50.72 3.21
C HIS A 161 54.58 -49.59 3.21
N TYR A 162 53.48 -49.72 3.95
CA TYR A 162 52.45 -48.69 4.00
C TYR A 162 52.98 -47.36 4.58
N ILE A 163 53.74 -47.40 5.67
CA ILE A 163 54.34 -46.19 6.29
C ILE A 163 55.29 -45.50 5.31
N THR A 164 56.14 -46.26 4.64
CA THR A 164 57.25 -45.72 3.86
C THR A 164 56.87 -45.32 2.44
N GLN A 165 55.97 -46.07 1.81
CA GLN A 165 55.63 -45.96 0.38
C GLN A 165 54.11 -45.90 0.15
N GLY A 166 53.34 -46.83 0.71
CA GLY A 166 51.91 -46.99 0.41
C GLY A 166 51.06 -45.75 0.64
N LYS A 167 51.35 -44.95 1.67
CA LYS A 167 50.67 -43.65 1.91
C LYS A 167 50.84 -42.67 0.75
N LYS A 168 52.07 -42.55 0.23
CA LYS A 168 52.42 -41.65 -0.89
C LYS A 168 51.81 -42.12 -2.20
N GLU A 169 51.75 -43.42 -2.40
CA GLU A 169 51.18 -44.06 -3.58
C GLU A 169 49.65 -44.06 -3.60
N GLY A 170 49.00 -43.59 -2.53
CA GLY A 170 47.54 -43.51 -2.47
C GLY A 170 46.85 -44.82 -2.08
N ARG A 171 47.60 -45.84 -1.64
CA ARG A 171 47.04 -47.15 -1.26
C ARG A 171 46.13 -47.05 -0.03
N TYR A 172 45.11 -47.92 0.04
CA TYR A 172 44.15 -47.96 1.13
C TYR A 172 44.64 -48.93 2.22
N PRO A 173 44.63 -48.53 3.50
CA PRO A 173 45.15 -49.36 4.59
C PRO A 173 44.22 -50.50 5.00
N ASN A 174 42.94 -50.43 4.63
CA ASN A 174 41.94 -51.45 4.94
C ASN A 174 40.75 -51.36 3.97
N LYS A 175 39.95 -52.44 3.94
CA LYS A 175 38.77 -52.58 3.09
C LYS A 175 37.71 -51.49 3.35
N LYS A 176 37.60 -50.98 4.58
CA LYS A 176 36.62 -49.94 4.93
C LYS A 176 36.87 -48.67 4.13
N ILE A 177 38.11 -48.17 4.11
CA ILE A 177 38.46 -46.92 3.41
C ILE A 177 38.28 -47.04 1.90
N GLU A 178 38.61 -48.20 1.30
CA GLU A 178 38.34 -48.44 -0.13
C GLU A 178 36.82 -48.47 -0.40
N SER A 179 36.05 -49.16 0.44
CA SER A 179 34.61 -49.35 0.24
C SER A 179 33.80 -48.05 0.28
N ILE A 180 34.23 -47.07 1.09
CA ILE A 180 33.64 -45.73 1.14
C ILE A 180 34.19 -44.79 0.06
N ARG A 181 35.12 -45.25 -0.78
CA ARG A 181 35.79 -44.48 -1.84
C ARG A 181 36.38 -43.17 -1.32
N PHE A 182 37.24 -43.25 -0.32
CA PHE A 182 37.83 -42.06 0.31
C PHE A 182 38.68 -41.24 -0.68
N ASP A 183 38.39 -39.95 -0.82
CA ASP A 183 39.11 -39.05 -1.71
C ASP A 183 40.03 -38.12 -0.90
N LYS A 184 41.34 -38.41 -0.94
CA LYS A 184 42.37 -37.63 -0.22
C LYS A 184 42.41 -36.17 -0.67
N LYS A 185 42.26 -35.89 -1.96
CA LYS A 185 42.38 -34.55 -2.54
C LYS A 185 41.18 -33.70 -2.12
N TYR A 186 39.98 -34.24 -2.26
CA TYR A 186 38.77 -33.61 -1.77
C TYR A 186 38.85 -33.34 -0.26
N TYR A 187 39.23 -34.34 0.55
CA TYR A 187 39.25 -34.22 2.01
C TYR A 187 40.19 -33.11 2.49
N LEU A 188 41.40 -33.01 1.93
CA LEU A 188 42.34 -31.94 2.29
C LEU A 188 41.94 -30.57 1.76
N ASN A 189 41.26 -30.50 0.62
CA ASN A 189 40.75 -29.23 0.09
C ASN A 189 39.55 -28.73 0.90
N LYS A 190 38.69 -29.64 1.37
CA LYS A 190 37.53 -29.32 2.18
C LYS A 190 37.91 -28.96 3.62
N TYR A 191 38.75 -29.78 4.24
CA TYR A 191 39.10 -29.67 5.65
C TYR A 191 40.48 -29.05 5.82
N LEU A 192 40.53 -27.72 5.70
CA LEU A 192 41.77 -26.95 5.73
C LEU A 192 42.50 -27.03 7.08
N ASP A 193 41.79 -27.32 8.18
CA ASP A 193 42.36 -27.60 9.49
C ASP A 193 43.26 -28.83 9.46
N VAL A 194 42.82 -29.90 8.79
CA VAL A 194 43.60 -31.13 8.59
C VAL A 194 44.84 -30.84 7.75
N LYS A 195 44.66 -30.06 6.67
CA LYS A 195 45.77 -29.63 5.79
C LYS A 195 46.80 -28.77 6.54
N LYS A 196 46.36 -27.82 7.37
CA LYS A 196 47.22 -26.97 8.20
C LYS A 196 47.94 -27.76 9.29
N ALA A 197 47.24 -28.72 9.91
CA ALA A 197 47.82 -29.64 10.90
C ALA A 197 48.85 -30.61 10.30
N LYS A 198 48.94 -30.69 8.96
CA LYS A 198 49.81 -31.62 8.22
C LYS A 198 49.56 -33.09 8.64
N MET A 199 48.33 -33.40 9.03
CA MET A 199 47.93 -34.76 9.40
C MET A 199 47.54 -35.54 8.14
N ASP A 200 47.79 -36.85 8.12
CA ASP A 200 47.33 -37.70 7.03
C ASP A 200 45.78 -37.73 6.99
N PRO A 201 45.13 -37.53 5.82
CA PRO A 201 43.69 -37.39 5.76
C PRO A 201 42.93 -38.69 6.08
N ILE A 202 43.50 -39.86 5.75
CA ILE A 202 42.87 -41.15 6.10
C ILE A 202 42.98 -41.38 7.61
N GLU A 203 44.15 -41.10 8.19
CA GLU A 203 44.37 -41.20 9.63
C GLU A 203 43.43 -40.27 10.41
N HIS A 204 43.33 -39.02 9.97
CA HIS A 204 42.40 -38.06 10.57
C HIS A 204 40.95 -38.55 10.50
N TYR A 205 40.51 -39.05 9.35
CA TYR A 205 39.15 -39.53 9.18
C TYR A 205 38.82 -40.71 10.09
N LEU A 206 39.69 -41.70 10.19
CA LEU A 206 39.48 -42.89 11.02
C LEU A 206 39.48 -42.57 12.51
N ARG A 207 40.32 -41.64 12.96
CA ARG A 207 40.40 -41.25 14.37
C ARG A 207 39.26 -40.31 14.79
N TYR A 208 39.01 -39.29 13.97
CA TYR A 208 38.18 -38.15 14.32
C TYR A 208 37.07 -37.92 13.30
N GLY A 209 37.42 -37.86 12.01
CA GLY A 209 36.50 -37.39 10.96
C GLY A 209 35.19 -38.17 10.88
N GLU A 210 35.20 -39.49 11.06
CA GLU A 210 33.97 -40.30 11.07
C GLU A 210 33.06 -39.92 12.26
N LYS A 211 33.63 -39.74 13.45
CA LYS A 211 32.90 -39.35 14.66
C LYS A 211 32.40 -37.91 14.58
N GLU A 212 33.19 -37.05 13.94
CA GLU A 212 32.87 -35.65 13.66
C GLU A 212 31.87 -35.48 12.50
N GLY A 213 31.52 -36.57 11.79
CA GLY A 213 30.58 -36.53 10.68
C GLY A 213 31.13 -35.87 9.40
N ARG A 214 32.46 -35.82 9.25
CA ARG A 214 33.12 -35.32 8.03
C ARG A 214 32.88 -36.26 6.85
N TYR A 215 32.68 -35.71 5.66
CA TYR A 215 32.46 -36.50 4.44
C TYR A 215 33.78 -37.03 3.88
N PRO A 216 33.89 -38.34 3.58
CA PRO A 216 35.13 -38.92 3.05
C PRO A 216 35.35 -38.67 1.55
N ASN A 217 34.31 -38.26 0.82
CA ASN A 217 34.39 -37.89 -0.60
C ASN A 217 33.31 -36.86 -0.97
N GLN A 218 33.49 -36.22 -2.12
CA GLN A 218 32.60 -35.17 -2.61
C GLN A 218 31.18 -35.68 -2.90
N LYS A 219 31.03 -36.90 -3.45
CA LYS A 219 29.71 -37.44 -3.82
C LYS A 219 28.77 -37.55 -2.61
N LEU A 220 29.28 -37.99 -1.45
CA LEU A 220 28.48 -38.10 -0.23
C LEU A 220 28.12 -36.75 0.38
N GLU A 221 28.99 -35.74 0.22
CA GLU A 221 28.69 -34.35 0.60
C GLU A 221 27.62 -33.74 -0.31
N ASN A 222 27.76 -33.90 -1.62
CA ASN A 222 26.86 -33.34 -2.62
C ASN A 222 25.40 -33.81 -2.42
N VAL A 223 25.20 -35.07 -2.01
CA VAL A 223 23.88 -35.60 -1.65
C VAL A 223 23.53 -35.43 -0.17
N GLN A 224 24.37 -34.74 0.60
CA GLN A 224 24.23 -34.49 2.04
C GLN A 224 23.88 -35.75 2.83
N PHE A 225 24.61 -36.86 2.60
CA PHE A 225 24.26 -38.15 3.17
C PHE A 225 24.23 -38.11 4.71
N ASN A 226 23.18 -38.65 5.32
CA ASN A 226 23.04 -38.70 6.77
C ASN A 226 23.11 -40.14 7.29
N ARG A 227 24.23 -40.47 7.94
CA ARG A 227 24.54 -41.81 8.45
C ARG A 227 23.48 -42.36 9.41
N ARG A 228 23.10 -41.56 10.40
CA ARG A 228 22.16 -41.97 11.46
C ARG A 228 20.77 -42.21 10.88
N TYR A 229 20.32 -41.31 10.01
CA TYR A 229 19.05 -41.45 9.30
C TYR A 229 19.03 -42.72 8.44
N TYR A 230 20.07 -42.95 7.64
CA TYR A 230 20.11 -44.09 6.71
C TYR A 230 20.06 -45.44 7.45
N LEU A 231 20.83 -45.59 8.54
CA LEU A 231 20.81 -46.80 9.37
C LEU A 231 19.48 -47.02 10.10
N ASN A 232 18.83 -45.94 10.54
CA ASN A 232 17.52 -46.04 11.18
C ASN A 232 16.42 -46.41 10.18
N LYS A 233 16.52 -45.91 8.95
CA LYS A 233 15.55 -46.20 7.89
C LYS A 233 15.72 -47.58 7.27
N HIS A 234 16.94 -48.12 7.30
CA HIS A 234 17.30 -49.40 6.69
C HIS A 234 17.89 -50.36 7.73
N PRO A 235 17.03 -51.03 8.54
CA PRO A 235 17.47 -51.98 9.56
C PRO A 235 18.25 -53.16 9.00
N ASP A 236 18.04 -53.53 7.74
CA ASP A 236 18.79 -54.55 7.00
C ASP A 236 20.29 -54.19 6.92
N VAL A 237 20.61 -52.94 6.60
CA VAL A 237 21.98 -52.42 6.54
C VAL A 237 22.61 -52.44 7.94
N LYS A 238 21.83 -52.04 8.95
CA LYS A 238 22.26 -52.06 10.36
C LYS A 238 22.53 -53.49 10.86
N LYS A 239 21.68 -54.45 10.49
CA LYS A 239 21.81 -55.88 10.85
C LYS A 239 22.99 -56.53 10.13
N ALA A 240 23.21 -56.18 8.86
CA ALA A 240 24.35 -56.64 8.08
C ALA A 240 25.70 -56.08 8.58
N LYS A 241 25.69 -55.09 9.49
CA LYS A 241 26.88 -54.41 10.05
C LYS A 241 27.82 -53.86 8.97
N VAL A 242 27.28 -53.53 7.79
CA VAL A 242 28.04 -52.92 6.69
C VAL A 242 28.12 -51.41 6.87
N ASP A 243 29.19 -50.80 6.37
CA ASP A 243 29.31 -49.35 6.41
C ASP A 243 28.22 -48.68 5.53
N PRO A 244 27.44 -47.72 6.07
CA PRO A 244 26.30 -47.14 5.36
C PRO A 244 26.72 -46.28 4.17
N TYR A 245 27.89 -45.64 4.20
CA TYR A 245 28.40 -44.90 3.04
C TYR A 245 28.76 -45.87 1.91
N ALA A 246 29.50 -46.93 2.23
CA ALA A 246 29.86 -47.97 1.27
C ALA A 246 28.63 -48.65 0.67
N HIS A 247 27.65 -48.99 1.52
CA HIS A 247 26.39 -49.57 1.08
C HIS A 247 25.64 -48.65 0.11
N TYR A 248 25.50 -47.36 0.44
CA TYR A 248 24.79 -46.42 -0.41
C TYR A 248 25.45 -46.26 -1.78
N LEU A 249 26.78 -46.08 -1.81
CA LEU A 249 27.54 -45.91 -3.03
C LEU A 249 27.53 -47.16 -3.94
N LYS A 250 27.39 -48.35 -3.35
CA LYS A 250 27.40 -49.62 -4.08
C LYS A 250 26.00 -50.07 -4.52
N TYR A 251 25.03 -49.98 -3.62
CA TYR A 251 23.69 -50.55 -3.77
C TYR A 251 22.59 -49.51 -3.60
N GLY A 252 22.63 -48.74 -2.50
CA GLY A 252 21.51 -47.90 -2.08
C GLY A 252 21.03 -46.91 -3.13
N GLU A 253 21.94 -46.29 -3.89
CA GLU A 253 21.57 -45.38 -4.98
C GLU A 253 20.77 -46.09 -6.09
N LYS A 254 21.20 -47.30 -6.49
CA LYS A 254 20.53 -48.10 -7.54
C LYS A 254 19.20 -48.65 -7.07
N GLU A 255 19.10 -48.97 -5.79
CA GLU A 255 17.87 -49.42 -5.12
C GLU A 255 16.89 -48.27 -4.85
N GLY A 256 17.24 -47.01 -5.15
CA GLY A 256 16.40 -45.85 -4.91
C GLY A 256 16.26 -45.46 -3.43
N ARG A 257 17.19 -45.89 -2.57
CA ARG A 257 17.21 -45.52 -1.15
C ARG A 257 17.61 -44.05 -0.98
N TYR A 258 16.92 -43.33 -0.10
CA TYR A 258 17.18 -41.91 0.10
C TYR A 258 18.42 -41.67 1.00
N PRO A 259 19.34 -40.77 0.61
CA PRO A 259 20.57 -40.53 1.38
C PRO A 259 20.35 -39.73 2.66
N ASN A 260 19.25 -38.97 2.75
CA ASN A 260 18.93 -38.13 3.88
C ASN A 260 17.42 -37.91 4.03
N LYS A 261 17.00 -37.43 5.21
CA LYS A 261 15.60 -37.18 5.56
C LYS A 261 14.94 -36.14 4.66
N LYS A 262 15.66 -35.12 4.21
CA LYS A 262 15.10 -34.03 3.38
C LYS A 262 14.60 -34.59 2.05
N ILE A 263 15.45 -35.34 1.34
CA ILE A 263 15.13 -35.95 0.05
C ILE A 263 13.99 -36.98 0.16
N GLU A 264 13.95 -37.78 1.22
CA GLU A 264 12.80 -38.66 1.48
C GLU A 264 11.51 -37.85 1.73
N SER A 265 11.60 -36.81 2.56
CA SER A 265 10.42 -36.06 2.99
C SER A 265 9.71 -35.33 1.86
N ILE A 266 10.45 -34.95 0.81
CA ILE A 266 9.91 -34.39 -0.43
C ILE A 266 9.60 -35.45 -1.49
N LYS A 267 9.81 -36.75 -1.19
CA LYS A 267 9.63 -37.88 -2.10
C LYS A 267 10.28 -37.64 -3.47
N PHE A 268 11.58 -37.33 -3.47
CA PHE A 268 12.30 -36.98 -4.70
C PHE A 268 12.26 -38.11 -5.73
N ASP A 269 11.81 -37.84 -6.95
CA ASP A 269 11.75 -38.80 -8.04
C ASP A 269 12.88 -38.57 -9.05
N LYS A 270 13.92 -39.40 -8.96
CA LYS A 270 15.11 -39.35 -9.82
C LYS A 270 14.78 -39.48 -11.31
N LYS A 271 13.81 -40.34 -11.66
CA LYS A 271 13.44 -40.62 -13.05
C LYS A 271 12.66 -39.44 -13.64
N TYR A 272 11.67 -38.94 -12.90
CA TYR A 272 10.93 -37.74 -13.27
C TYR A 272 11.86 -36.54 -13.44
N TYR A 273 12.74 -36.27 -12.47
CA TYR A 273 13.60 -35.09 -12.47
C TYR A 273 14.52 -35.05 -13.70
N LEU A 274 15.14 -36.19 -14.06
CA LEU A 274 15.98 -36.28 -15.25
C LEU A 274 15.20 -36.22 -16.57
N ASN A 275 13.96 -36.69 -16.59
CA ASN A 275 13.12 -36.60 -17.78
C ASN A 275 12.59 -35.18 -18.00
N LYS A 276 12.29 -34.45 -16.91
CA LYS A 276 11.81 -33.06 -16.95
C LYS A 276 12.96 -32.10 -17.26
N TYR A 277 14.09 -32.24 -16.57
CA TYR A 277 15.22 -31.31 -16.64
C TYR A 277 16.34 -31.91 -17.50
N LEU A 278 16.19 -31.76 -18.82
CA LEU A 278 17.11 -32.33 -19.81
C LEU A 278 18.51 -31.73 -19.74
N ASP A 279 18.67 -30.51 -19.25
CA ASP A 279 19.95 -29.87 -18.95
C ASP A 279 20.75 -30.66 -17.92
N VAL A 280 20.10 -31.11 -16.84
CA VAL A 280 20.71 -31.95 -15.79
C VAL A 280 21.12 -33.31 -16.36
N LYS A 281 20.24 -33.90 -17.18
CA LYS A 281 20.52 -35.17 -17.87
C LYS A 281 21.70 -35.06 -18.82
N LYS A 282 21.79 -33.97 -19.60
CA LYS A 282 22.90 -33.69 -20.52
C LYS A 282 24.22 -33.44 -19.78
N ALA A 283 24.17 -32.71 -18.67
CA ALA A 283 25.32 -32.42 -17.83
C ALA A 283 25.86 -33.66 -17.08
N LYS A 284 25.09 -34.77 -17.06
CA LYS A 284 25.42 -36.01 -16.32
C LYS A 284 25.68 -35.78 -14.82
N ILE A 285 25.06 -34.74 -14.25
CA ILE A 285 25.11 -34.43 -12.82
C ILE A 285 24.10 -35.33 -12.09
N ASP A 286 24.42 -35.78 -10.88
CA ASP A 286 23.45 -36.52 -10.08
C ASP A 286 22.24 -35.61 -9.75
N PRO A 287 21.00 -36.06 -9.98
CA PRO A 287 19.82 -35.19 -9.83
C PRO A 287 19.53 -34.79 -8.38
N ILE A 288 19.93 -35.60 -7.38
CA ILE A 288 19.82 -35.21 -5.96
C ILE A 288 20.84 -34.11 -5.66
N GLU A 289 22.08 -34.27 -6.12
CA GLU A 289 23.12 -33.23 -6.03
C GLU A 289 22.66 -31.92 -6.68
N HIS A 290 22.16 -31.98 -7.92
CA HIS A 290 21.67 -30.81 -8.61
C HIS A 290 20.53 -30.14 -7.84
N TYR A 291 19.57 -30.91 -7.34
CA TYR A 291 18.44 -30.36 -6.61
C TYR A 291 18.85 -29.65 -5.31
N LEU A 292 19.72 -30.28 -4.52
CA LEU A 292 20.21 -29.71 -3.25
C LEU A 292 21.08 -28.47 -3.47
N THR A 293 21.79 -28.39 -4.59
CA THR A 293 22.71 -27.29 -4.88
C THR A 293 22.01 -26.11 -5.57
N TYR A 294 21.19 -26.41 -6.58
CA TYR A 294 20.58 -25.43 -7.49
C TYR A 294 19.06 -25.55 -7.56
N GLY A 295 18.54 -26.77 -7.76
CA GLY A 295 17.13 -26.99 -8.09
C GLY A 295 16.14 -26.42 -7.08
N GLU A 296 16.45 -26.45 -5.77
CA GLU A 296 15.60 -25.81 -4.76
C GLU A 296 15.53 -24.28 -4.93
N LYS A 297 16.66 -23.63 -5.24
CA LYS A 297 16.73 -22.16 -5.44
C LYS A 297 16.06 -21.74 -6.75
N GLU A 298 16.17 -22.59 -7.76
CA GLU A 298 15.56 -22.42 -9.08
C GLU A 298 14.07 -22.82 -9.10
N ASN A 299 13.48 -23.17 -7.95
CA ASN A 299 12.10 -23.64 -7.83
C ASN A 299 11.76 -24.85 -8.74
N ARG A 300 12.74 -25.72 -9.03
CA ARG A 300 12.50 -26.95 -9.78
C ARG A 300 11.67 -27.94 -8.95
N TYR A 301 10.77 -28.66 -9.60
CA TYR A 301 9.90 -29.65 -8.97
C TYR A 301 10.67 -30.97 -8.74
N PRO A 302 10.75 -31.48 -7.49
CA PRO A 302 11.48 -32.72 -7.21
C PRO A 302 10.70 -33.99 -7.57
N ASN A 303 9.40 -33.88 -7.84
CA ASN A 303 8.53 -34.98 -8.26
C ASN A 303 7.33 -34.46 -9.05
N LYS A 304 6.66 -35.36 -9.78
CA LYS A 304 5.50 -35.05 -10.62
C LYS A 304 4.29 -34.51 -9.85
N LYS A 305 4.03 -34.98 -8.63
CA LYS A 305 2.88 -34.52 -7.82
C LYS A 305 2.97 -33.02 -7.55
N LEU A 306 4.14 -32.52 -7.17
CA LEU A 306 4.33 -31.10 -6.87
C LEU A 306 4.23 -30.21 -8.11
N GLU A 307 4.63 -30.71 -9.28
CA GLU A 307 4.40 -30.01 -10.57
C GLU A 307 2.91 -29.96 -10.91
N ASN A 308 2.21 -31.10 -10.81
CA ASN A 308 0.80 -31.20 -11.20
C ASN A 308 -0.10 -30.29 -10.35
N ILE A 309 0.21 -30.13 -9.06
CA ILE A 309 -0.50 -29.18 -8.20
C ILE A 309 0.11 -27.76 -8.25
N GLN A 310 1.10 -27.53 -9.10
CA GLN A 310 1.82 -26.26 -9.25
C GLN A 310 2.23 -25.64 -7.91
N PHE A 311 2.88 -26.42 -7.05
CA PHE A 311 3.18 -25.99 -5.69
C PHE A 311 4.10 -24.76 -5.68
N ASN A 312 3.71 -23.69 -4.98
CA ASN A 312 4.51 -22.46 -4.90
C ASN A 312 5.17 -22.30 -3.53
N ARG A 313 6.50 -22.52 -3.48
CA ARG A 313 7.32 -22.46 -2.26
C ARG A 313 7.21 -21.13 -1.51
N ARG A 314 7.30 -20.01 -2.24
CA ARG A 314 7.32 -18.66 -1.66
C ARG A 314 5.96 -18.29 -1.10
N TYR A 315 4.90 -18.58 -1.85
CA TYR A 315 3.52 -18.40 -1.41
C TYR A 315 3.24 -19.20 -0.13
N TYR A 316 3.59 -20.49 -0.10
CA TYR A 316 3.30 -21.35 1.04
C TYR A 316 4.00 -20.87 2.32
N LEU A 317 5.27 -20.47 2.24
CA LEU A 317 6.02 -19.93 3.38
C LEU A 317 5.52 -18.56 3.84
N ASN A 318 5.04 -17.72 2.92
CA ASN A 318 4.47 -16.40 3.26
C ASN A 318 3.10 -16.55 3.93
N LYS A 319 2.27 -17.49 3.44
CA LYS A 319 0.94 -17.76 3.99
C LYS A 319 1.00 -18.48 5.34
N HIS A 320 2.05 -19.28 5.57
CA HIS A 320 2.22 -20.09 6.77
C HIS A 320 3.50 -19.73 7.54
N PRO A 321 3.50 -18.63 8.31
CA PRO A 321 4.66 -18.20 9.09
C PRO A 321 5.13 -19.23 10.11
N ASP A 322 4.25 -20.11 10.59
CA ASP A 322 4.57 -21.24 11.48
C ASP A 322 5.55 -22.23 10.82
N VAL A 323 5.33 -22.55 9.54
CA VAL A 323 6.23 -23.41 8.74
C VAL A 323 7.58 -22.74 8.55
N LYS A 324 7.57 -21.43 8.26
CA LYS A 324 8.77 -20.60 8.13
C LYS A 324 9.57 -20.53 9.45
N LYS A 325 8.89 -20.34 10.58
CA LYS A 325 9.49 -20.29 11.92
C LYS A 325 10.06 -21.64 12.34
N ALA A 326 9.36 -22.72 12.02
CA ALA A 326 9.80 -24.09 12.28
C ALA A 326 10.99 -24.55 11.40
N LYS A 327 11.36 -23.74 10.39
CA LYS A 327 12.46 -24.03 9.44
C LYS A 327 12.34 -25.42 8.80
N VAL A 328 11.11 -25.90 8.61
CA VAL A 328 10.81 -27.14 7.91
C VAL A 328 10.68 -26.87 6.41
N ASP A 329 11.07 -27.84 5.60
CA ASP A 329 10.91 -27.75 4.16
C ASP A 329 9.41 -27.64 3.81
N PRO A 330 8.99 -26.61 3.06
CA PRO A 330 7.58 -26.36 2.80
C PRO A 330 6.91 -27.46 1.96
N TYR A 331 7.67 -28.14 1.08
CA TYR A 331 7.14 -29.26 0.29
C TYR A 331 6.91 -30.47 1.19
N ALA A 332 7.90 -30.78 2.02
CA ALA A 332 7.77 -31.86 3.01
C ALA A 332 6.63 -31.59 3.99
N HIS A 333 6.48 -30.34 4.44
CA HIS A 333 5.38 -29.93 5.31
C HIS A 333 4.04 -30.14 4.63
N TYR A 334 3.88 -29.68 3.39
CA TYR A 334 2.62 -29.81 2.67
C TYR A 334 2.23 -31.28 2.45
N LEU A 335 3.16 -32.10 1.95
CA LEU A 335 2.91 -33.52 1.67
C LEU A 335 2.59 -34.33 2.93
N LYS A 336 3.06 -33.89 4.10
CA LYS A 336 2.84 -34.60 5.36
C LYS A 336 1.63 -34.09 6.15
N TYR A 337 1.47 -32.78 6.21
CA TYR A 337 0.50 -32.10 7.08
C TYR A 337 -0.41 -31.17 6.29
N GLY A 338 0.16 -30.29 5.47
CA GLY A 338 -0.59 -29.22 4.81
C GLY A 338 -1.80 -29.66 4.03
N GLU A 339 -1.70 -30.78 3.29
CA GLU A 339 -2.84 -31.35 2.55
C GLU A 339 -4.00 -31.76 3.47
N LYS A 340 -3.69 -32.31 4.66
CA LYS A 340 -4.68 -32.75 5.65
C LYS A 340 -5.26 -31.58 6.44
N GLU A 341 -4.44 -30.56 6.67
CA GLU A 341 -4.83 -29.33 7.36
C GLU A 341 -5.59 -28.35 6.45
N GLY A 342 -5.86 -28.73 5.19
CA GLY A 342 -6.56 -27.87 4.23
C GLY A 342 -5.74 -26.66 3.78
N ARG A 343 -4.43 -26.66 3.98
CA ARG A 343 -3.55 -25.58 3.54
C ARG A 343 -3.43 -25.61 2.02
N TYR A 344 -3.44 -24.45 1.38
CA TYR A 344 -3.39 -24.39 -0.08
C TYR A 344 -1.95 -24.40 -0.62
N PRO A 345 -1.64 -25.20 -1.67
CA PRO A 345 -0.27 -25.34 -2.20
C PRO A 345 0.20 -24.12 -3.01
N ASN A 346 -0.74 -23.34 -3.54
CA ASN A 346 -0.49 -22.15 -4.34
C ASN A 346 -1.67 -21.17 -4.24
N LYS A 347 -1.46 -19.95 -4.74
CA LYS A 347 -2.46 -18.88 -4.72
C LYS A 347 -3.67 -19.15 -5.61
N LYS A 348 -3.50 -19.82 -6.77
CA LYS A 348 -4.60 -20.14 -7.70
C LYS A 348 -5.64 -21.04 -7.02
N ILE A 349 -5.20 -22.05 -6.28
CA ILE A 349 -6.08 -22.98 -5.54
C ILE A 349 -6.78 -22.29 -4.36
N GLU A 350 -6.08 -21.40 -3.65
CA GLU A 350 -6.71 -20.59 -2.60
C GLU A 350 -7.76 -19.63 -3.18
N SER A 351 -7.46 -18.95 -4.28
CA SER A 351 -8.37 -17.96 -4.86
C SER A 351 -9.66 -18.57 -5.40
N ILE A 352 -9.61 -19.79 -5.93
CA ILE A 352 -10.82 -20.52 -6.33
C ILE A 352 -11.50 -21.21 -5.14
N GLY A 353 -10.99 -21.09 -3.91
CA GLY A 353 -11.57 -21.69 -2.72
C GLY A 353 -11.80 -23.20 -2.86
N PHE A 354 -10.86 -23.93 -3.46
CA PHE A 354 -11.04 -25.36 -3.76
C PHE A 354 -11.40 -26.13 -2.50
N ASN A 355 -12.51 -26.89 -2.53
CA ASN A 355 -12.96 -27.68 -1.41
C ASN A 355 -12.85 -29.18 -1.75
N LYS A 356 -11.85 -29.82 -1.15
CA LYS A 356 -11.52 -31.24 -1.39
C LYS A 356 -12.67 -32.19 -1.04
N GLU A 357 -13.34 -31.95 0.08
CA GLU A 357 -14.44 -32.80 0.55
C GLU A 357 -15.63 -32.71 -0.39
N TYR A 358 -16.01 -31.49 -0.76
CA TYR A 358 -17.05 -31.23 -1.76
C TYR A 358 -16.72 -31.90 -3.09
N TYR A 359 -15.51 -31.67 -3.62
CA TYR A 359 -15.09 -32.17 -4.94
C TYR A 359 -15.14 -33.70 -5.01
N LEU A 360 -14.66 -34.37 -3.97
CA LEU A 360 -14.72 -35.84 -3.86
C LEU A 360 -16.13 -36.38 -3.60
N SER A 361 -16.99 -35.60 -2.94
CA SER A 361 -18.38 -35.99 -2.70
C SER A 361 -19.23 -35.90 -3.98
N LYS A 362 -18.99 -34.87 -4.80
CA LYS A 362 -19.67 -34.61 -6.07
C LYS A 362 -19.18 -35.55 -7.17
N TYR A 363 -17.86 -35.65 -7.35
CA TYR A 363 -17.24 -36.40 -8.44
C TYR A 363 -16.77 -37.78 -7.97
N LYS A 364 -17.70 -38.73 -7.94
CA LYS A 364 -17.45 -40.10 -7.46
C LYS A 364 -16.40 -40.86 -8.28
N ASP A 365 -16.27 -40.52 -9.56
CA ASP A 365 -15.23 -41.04 -10.46
C ASP A 365 -13.83 -40.60 -10.03
N VAL A 366 -13.65 -39.33 -9.61
CA VAL A 366 -12.40 -38.83 -9.02
C VAL A 366 -12.09 -39.54 -7.70
N LYS A 367 -13.12 -39.76 -6.87
CA LYS A 367 -12.98 -40.52 -5.63
C LYS A 367 -12.55 -41.98 -5.88
N LYS A 368 -13.00 -42.59 -6.97
CA LYS A 368 -12.62 -43.95 -7.38
C LYS A 368 -11.23 -44.01 -8.01
N SER A 369 -10.82 -43.00 -8.77
CA SER A 369 -9.52 -42.96 -9.46
C SER A 369 -8.33 -42.85 -8.50
N LYS A 370 -8.56 -42.40 -7.26
CA LYS A 370 -7.54 -42.14 -6.23
C LYS A 370 -6.49 -41.09 -6.64
N ILE A 371 -6.74 -40.35 -7.73
CA ILE A 371 -5.93 -39.19 -8.11
C ILE A 371 -6.17 -38.08 -7.09
N ASP A 372 -5.14 -37.29 -6.79
CA ASP A 372 -5.29 -36.15 -5.89
C ASP A 372 -6.35 -35.18 -6.45
N PRO A 373 -7.35 -34.73 -5.67
CA PRO A 373 -8.45 -33.92 -6.20
C PRO A 373 -8.01 -32.58 -6.82
N ILE A 374 -6.95 -31.97 -6.29
CA ILE A 374 -6.37 -30.73 -6.83
C ILE A 374 -5.66 -31.04 -8.16
N GLU A 375 -4.90 -32.14 -8.20
CA GLU A 375 -4.25 -32.63 -9.42
C GLU A 375 -5.29 -32.96 -10.51
N HIS A 376 -6.35 -33.67 -10.17
CA HIS A 376 -7.43 -33.98 -11.12
C HIS A 376 -8.08 -32.70 -11.63
N TYR A 377 -8.38 -31.74 -10.76
CA TYR A 377 -9.01 -30.50 -11.17
C TYR A 377 -8.16 -29.73 -12.18
N PHE A 378 -6.86 -29.61 -11.95
CA PHE A 378 -5.97 -28.91 -12.87
C PHE A 378 -5.75 -29.62 -14.20
N ILE A 379 -5.65 -30.95 -14.19
CA ILE A 379 -5.35 -31.70 -15.41
C ILE A 379 -6.60 -31.88 -16.27
N TYR A 380 -7.76 -32.09 -15.63
CA TYR A 380 -8.99 -32.50 -16.30
C TYR A 380 -10.20 -31.65 -15.89
N GLY A 381 -10.37 -31.41 -14.59
CA GLY A 381 -11.61 -30.85 -14.05
C GLY A 381 -11.96 -29.46 -14.58
N GLU A 382 -10.97 -28.58 -14.75
CA GLU A 382 -11.17 -27.23 -15.32
C GLU A 382 -11.69 -27.30 -16.76
N SER A 383 -11.08 -28.14 -17.62
CA SER A 383 -11.53 -28.35 -19.00
C SER A 383 -12.84 -29.14 -19.13
N GLU A 384 -13.12 -30.02 -18.16
CA GLU A 384 -14.36 -30.80 -18.09
C GLU A 384 -15.52 -30.02 -17.46
N GLY A 385 -15.32 -28.75 -17.10
CA GLY A 385 -16.36 -27.91 -16.50
C GLY A 385 -16.76 -28.31 -15.07
N ARG A 386 -15.89 -29.02 -14.35
CA ARG A 386 -16.14 -29.46 -12.97
C ARG A 386 -16.01 -28.29 -11.99
N TYR A 387 -16.86 -28.23 -10.98
CA TYR A 387 -16.88 -27.16 -9.99
C TYR A 387 -15.91 -27.45 -8.84
N PRO A 388 -14.98 -26.54 -8.52
CA PRO A 388 -13.96 -26.76 -7.49
C PRO A 388 -14.51 -26.70 -6.05
N ASN A 389 -15.69 -26.12 -5.85
CA ASN A 389 -16.35 -25.99 -4.55
C ASN A 389 -17.86 -25.77 -4.71
N LYS A 390 -18.60 -25.85 -3.59
CA LYS A 390 -20.07 -25.67 -3.56
C LYS A 390 -20.52 -24.29 -4.03
N ASN A 391 -19.76 -23.23 -3.77
CA ASN A 391 -20.12 -21.87 -4.19
C ASN A 391 -19.94 -21.68 -5.71
N ALA A 392 -18.93 -22.32 -6.30
CA ALA A 392 -18.71 -22.32 -7.75
C ALA A 392 -19.83 -23.07 -8.48
N GLU A 393 -20.32 -24.17 -7.91
CA GLU A 393 -21.54 -24.83 -8.40
C GLU A 393 -22.78 -23.97 -8.13
N PHE A 394 -22.90 -23.38 -6.94
CA PHE A 394 -24.03 -22.54 -6.57
C PHE A 394 -24.19 -21.40 -7.57
N ASN A 395 -23.11 -20.70 -7.90
CA ASN A 395 -23.09 -19.58 -8.84
C ASN A 395 -23.10 -19.99 -10.32
N SER A 396 -23.10 -21.28 -10.65
CA SER A 396 -23.19 -21.72 -12.04
C SER A 396 -24.62 -21.64 -12.56
N LEU A 397 -24.77 -21.62 -13.89
CA LEU A 397 -26.08 -21.64 -14.57
C LEU A 397 -26.94 -22.82 -14.09
N GLU A 398 -26.30 -23.98 -13.90
CA GLU A 398 -26.96 -25.21 -13.42
C GLU A 398 -27.39 -25.11 -11.95
N GLY A 399 -26.57 -24.47 -11.10
CA GLY A 399 -26.92 -24.18 -9.70
C GLY A 399 -28.04 -23.15 -9.56
N LEU A 400 -28.15 -22.21 -10.49
CA LEU A 400 -29.26 -21.24 -10.58
C LEU A 400 -30.56 -21.92 -11.05
N LEU A 401 -30.50 -22.76 -12.08
CA LEU A 401 -31.66 -23.55 -12.59
C LEU A 401 -32.20 -24.55 -11.55
N ASN A 402 -31.34 -25.17 -10.75
CA ASN A 402 -31.76 -26.06 -9.68
C ASN A 402 -32.42 -25.30 -8.52
N ARG A 403 -31.99 -24.07 -8.23
CA ARG A 403 -32.63 -23.18 -7.25
C ARG A 403 -34.02 -22.76 -7.69
N GLU A 404 -34.21 -22.43 -8.96
CA GLU A 404 -35.53 -22.15 -9.53
C GLU A 404 -36.46 -23.35 -9.33
N LYS A 405 -36.00 -24.57 -9.64
CA LYS A 405 -36.77 -25.81 -9.42
C LYS A 405 -37.09 -26.08 -7.96
N GLN A 406 -36.11 -25.96 -7.05
CA GLN A 406 -36.34 -26.17 -5.61
C GLN A 406 -37.25 -25.10 -5.00
N THR A 407 -37.11 -23.85 -5.41
CA THR A 407 -37.96 -22.74 -4.95
C THR A 407 -39.40 -22.95 -5.42
N ASN A 408 -39.58 -23.34 -6.69
CA ASN A 408 -40.90 -23.70 -7.24
C ASN A 408 -41.50 -24.92 -6.51
N GLN A 409 -40.69 -25.89 -6.11
CA GLN A 409 -41.14 -27.05 -5.34
C GLN A 409 -41.54 -26.70 -3.90
N ILE A 410 -40.79 -25.80 -3.23
CA ILE A 410 -41.15 -25.27 -1.90
C ILE A 410 -42.44 -24.45 -1.97
N ILE A 411 -42.59 -23.61 -3.00
CA ILE A 411 -43.82 -22.84 -3.26
C ILE A 411 -45.01 -23.80 -3.47
N ASN A 412 -44.84 -24.86 -4.26
CA ASN A 412 -45.91 -25.84 -4.49
C ASN A 412 -46.27 -26.61 -3.21
N ASN A 413 -45.29 -27.02 -2.40
CA ASN A 413 -45.54 -27.68 -1.11
C ASN A 413 -46.20 -26.75 -0.09
N LEU A 414 -45.90 -25.45 -0.13
CA LEU A 414 -46.58 -24.44 0.69
C LEU A 414 -48.02 -24.21 0.22
N LYS A 415 -48.27 -24.16 -1.10
CA LYS A 415 -49.62 -24.10 -1.68
C LYS A 415 -50.47 -25.30 -1.30
N GLU A 416 -49.92 -26.51 -1.32
CA GLU A 416 -50.62 -27.72 -0.85
C GLU A 416 -50.93 -27.66 0.65
N LYS A 417 -49.98 -27.21 1.49
CA LYS A 417 -50.22 -27.02 2.92
C LYS A 417 -51.30 -25.97 3.19
N ILE A 418 -51.35 -24.88 2.42
CA ILE A 418 -52.35 -23.82 2.56
C ILE A 418 -53.75 -24.32 2.15
N ASN A 419 -53.86 -25.09 1.06
CA ASN A 419 -55.13 -25.71 0.65
C ASN A 419 -55.66 -26.71 1.69
N ASN A 420 -54.78 -27.39 2.45
CA ASN A 420 -55.20 -28.24 3.56
C ASN A 420 -55.65 -27.45 4.81
N TYR A 421 -55.34 -26.16 4.93
CA TYR A 421 -55.78 -25.30 6.04
C TYR A 421 -57.08 -24.55 5.74
N SER A 422 -57.60 -24.56 4.51
CA SER A 422 -58.81 -23.81 4.12
C SER A 422 -60.14 -24.44 4.53
N GLU A 423 -60.15 -25.55 5.28
CA GLU A 423 -61.38 -26.22 5.72
C GLU A 423 -61.90 -25.81 7.12
N ASN A 424 -61.28 -24.84 7.80
CA ASN A 424 -61.73 -24.43 9.14
C ASN A 424 -62.01 -22.92 9.24
N PRO A 425 -63.28 -22.47 9.28
CA PRO A 425 -63.65 -21.07 9.22
C PRO A 425 -63.85 -20.48 10.62
N SER A 426 -62.77 -19.99 11.24
CA SER A 426 -62.84 -18.99 12.33
C SER A 426 -61.45 -18.59 12.80
N ASN A 427 -60.85 -17.56 12.19
CA ASN A 427 -59.87 -16.72 12.88
C ASN A 427 -59.43 -15.50 12.06
N GLN A 428 -59.62 -14.31 12.62
CA GLN A 428 -59.21 -13.02 12.05
C GLN A 428 -57.68 -12.90 11.88
N SER A 429 -56.90 -13.71 12.61
CA SER A 429 -55.45 -13.88 12.47
C SER A 429 -55.00 -14.56 11.17
N ILE A 430 -55.89 -15.27 10.47
CA ILE A 430 -55.57 -15.91 9.17
C ILE A 430 -55.54 -14.87 8.03
N ILE A 431 -56.31 -13.78 8.14
CA ILE A 431 -56.35 -12.72 7.11
C ILE A 431 -55.05 -11.90 7.14
N GLU A 432 -54.56 -11.52 8.33
CA GLU A 432 -53.27 -10.81 8.48
C GLU A 432 -52.08 -11.68 8.07
N LEU A 433 -52.15 -13.00 8.30
CA LEU A 433 -51.13 -13.95 7.83
C LEU A 433 -51.17 -14.08 6.30
N LYS A 434 -52.36 -14.09 5.68
CA LYS A 434 -52.50 -14.08 4.22
C LYS A 434 -51.92 -12.80 3.59
N GLU A 435 -52.21 -11.62 4.13
CA GLU A 435 -51.64 -10.35 3.62
C GLU A 435 -50.10 -10.29 3.77
N LYS A 436 -49.54 -10.74 4.89
CA LYS A 436 -48.09 -10.81 5.07
C LYS A 436 -47.43 -11.79 4.10
N MET A 437 -48.13 -12.90 3.82
CA MET A 437 -47.66 -13.93 2.91
C MET A 437 -47.76 -13.48 1.44
N ASP A 438 -48.82 -12.79 1.04
CA ASP A 438 -48.99 -12.20 -0.29
C ASP A 438 -47.94 -11.10 -0.55
N ASN A 439 -47.68 -10.24 0.45
CA ASN A 439 -46.59 -9.27 0.37
C ASN A 439 -45.21 -9.94 0.25
N SER A 440 -44.99 -11.03 0.99
CA SER A 440 -43.75 -11.80 0.90
C SER A 440 -43.60 -12.51 -0.45
N GLU A 441 -44.69 -13.05 -1.01
CA GLU A 441 -44.71 -13.68 -2.34
C GLU A 441 -44.47 -12.65 -3.45
N LYS A 442 -45.09 -11.46 -3.34
CA LYS A 442 -44.87 -10.35 -4.27
C LYS A 442 -43.40 -9.91 -4.24
N GLN A 443 -42.83 -9.73 -3.05
CA GLN A 443 -41.43 -9.36 -2.89
C GLN A 443 -40.47 -10.45 -3.39
N LEU A 444 -40.82 -11.73 -3.21
CA LEU A 444 -40.04 -12.85 -3.74
C LEU A 444 -40.09 -12.90 -5.28
N LYS A 445 -41.26 -12.67 -5.89
CA LYS A 445 -41.44 -12.60 -7.35
C LYS A 445 -40.65 -11.45 -7.96
N GLU A 446 -40.72 -10.25 -7.37
CA GLU A 446 -39.93 -9.09 -7.77
C GLU A 446 -38.42 -9.37 -7.69
N ASN A 447 -37.97 -10.07 -6.64
CA ASN A 447 -36.57 -10.47 -6.49
C ASN A 447 -36.14 -11.53 -7.53
N ILE A 448 -37.01 -12.48 -7.86
CA ILE A 448 -36.74 -13.51 -8.89
C ILE A 448 -36.65 -12.87 -10.27
N GLU A 449 -37.58 -11.98 -10.61
CA GLU A 449 -37.59 -11.26 -11.90
C GLU A 449 -36.34 -10.39 -12.05
N LYS A 450 -35.93 -9.71 -10.97
CA LYS A 450 -34.67 -8.96 -10.92
C LYS A 450 -33.46 -9.86 -11.19
N LEU A 451 -33.37 -11.02 -10.52
CA LEU A 451 -32.29 -11.98 -10.73
C LEU A 451 -32.27 -12.57 -12.15
N GLN A 452 -33.43 -12.85 -12.74
CA GLN A 452 -33.55 -13.34 -14.12
C GLN A 452 -33.06 -12.28 -15.13
N ASN A 453 -33.38 -11.01 -14.91
CA ASN A 453 -32.87 -9.91 -15.74
C ASN A 453 -31.36 -9.74 -15.60
N GLU A 454 -30.80 -9.81 -14.38
CA GLU A 454 -29.35 -9.77 -14.14
C GLU A 454 -28.61 -10.93 -14.83
N ILE A 455 -29.15 -12.15 -14.81
CA ILE A 455 -28.58 -13.32 -15.50
C ILE A 455 -28.61 -13.14 -17.03
N LYS A 456 -29.69 -12.56 -17.56
CA LYS A 456 -29.83 -12.31 -19.01
C LYS A 456 -28.83 -11.26 -19.48
N GLU A 457 -28.64 -10.18 -18.72
CA GLU A 457 -27.61 -9.17 -19.01
C GLU A 457 -26.19 -9.78 -18.95
N TYR A 458 -25.92 -10.63 -17.95
CA TYR A 458 -24.65 -11.35 -17.82
C TYR A 458 -24.32 -12.21 -19.05
N ALA A 459 -25.29 -12.98 -19.56
CA ALA A 459 -25.13 -13.83 -20.73
C ALA A 459 -24.87 -13.03 -22.02
N ILE A 460 -25.49 -11.86 -22.16
CA ILE A 460 -25.29 -10.96 -23.31
C ILE A 460 -23.88 -10.35 -23.28
N SER A 461 -23.43 -9.84 -22.12
CA SER A 461 -22.09 -9.28 -21.96
C SER A 461 -20.99 -10.32 -22.20
N LEU A 462 -21.18 -11.55 -21.72
CA LEU A 462 -20.25 -12.67 -21.94
C LEU A 462 -20.02 -12.96 -23.43
N ASN A 463 -21.11 -13.11 -24.18
CA ASN A 463 -21.04 -13.38 -25.63
C ASN A 463 -20.38 -12.21 -26.37
N SER A 464 -20.74 -10.97 -26.03
CA SER A 464 -20.16 -9.77 -26.65
C SER A 464 -18.63 -9.69 -26.52
N ILE A 465 -18.09 -9.88 -25.31
CA ILE A 465 -16.64 -9.79 -25.05
C ILE A 465 -15.90 -10.95 -25.73
N GLN A 466 -16.47 -12.15 -25.70
CA GLN A 466 -15.84 -13.33 -26.28
C GLN A 466 -15.77 -13.24 -27.81
N THR A 467 -16.81 -12.69 -28.45
CA THR A 467 -16.79 -12.36 -29.88
C THR A 467 -15.71 -11.31 -30.20
N LYS A 468 -15.64 -10.20 -29.44
CA LYS A 468 -14.61 -9.17 -29.64
C LYS A 468 -13.18 -9.70 -29.46
N LYS A 469 -12.92 -10.54 -28.46
CA LYS A 469 -11.60 -11.17 -28.28
C LYS A 469 -11.23 -12.06 -29.45
N SER A 470 -12.16 -12.88 -29.93
CA SER A 470 -11.97 -13.73 -31.10
C SER A 470 -11.62 -12.90 -32.34
N GLU A 471 -12.31 -11.78 -32.55
CA GLU A 471 -11.99 -10.84 -33.63
C GLU A 471 -10.60 -10.22 -33.50
N ILE A 472 -10.20 -9.81 -32.29
CA ILE A 472 -8.88 -9.21 -32.06
C ILE A 472 -7.78 -10.26 -32.23
N ASP A 473 -7.98 -11.49 -31.76
CA ASP A 473 -7.02 -12.59 -31.96
C ASP A 473 -6.78 -12.85 -33.45
N SER A 474 -7.84 -12.89 -34.25
CA SER A 474 -7.73 -13.02 -35.72
C SER A 474 -6.99 -11.83 -36.36
N LYS A 475 -7.23 -10.60 -35.87
CA LYS A 475 -6.52 -9.40 -36.36
C LYS A 475 -5.05 -9.37 -35.93
N LEU A 476 -4.73 -9.86 -34.74
CA LEU A 476 -3.36 -9.90 -34.20
C LEU A 476 -2.43 -10.83 -34.98
N GLU A 477 -2.95 -11.97 -35.46
CA GLU A 477 -2.20 -12.90 -36.31
C GLU A 477 -1.63 -12.23 -37.57
N ASN A 478 -2.34 -11.22 -38.10
CA ASN A 478 -2.00 -10.49 -39.31
C ASN A 478 -1.62 -9.01 -39.07
N PHE A 479 -1.35 -8.61 -37.82
CA PHE A 479 -1.11 -7.21 -37.49
C PHE A 479 0.29 -6.74 -37.92
N ASN A 480 0.34 -6.03 -39.05
CA ASN A 480 1.58 -5.53 -39.67
C ASN A 480 1.67 -4.00 -39.71
N GLU A 481 0.70 -3.29 -39.14
CA GLU A 481 0.74 -1.82 -39.07
C GLU A 481 1.72 -1.32 -38.01
N TYR A 482 2.45 -0.25 -38.31
CA TYR A 482 3.25 0.46 -37.32
C TYR A 482 2.36 1.48 -36.60
N GLY A 483 2.09 1.23 -35.31
CA GLY A 483 1.06 1.88 -34.49
C GLY A 483 1.47 3.20 -33.84
N ILE A 484 2.73 3.60 -33.97
CA ILE A 484 3.24 4.89 -33.47
C ILE A 484 3.53 5.86 -34.63
N LYS A 485 3.64 7.15 -34.30
CA LYS A 485 3.97 8.19 -35.27
C LYS A 485 5.43 8.06 -35.73
N LYS A 486 5.68 8.17 -37.04
CA LYS A 486 7.04 8.10 -37.61
C LYS A 486 7.88 9.32 -37.27
N GLU A 487 7.28 10.51 -37.39
CA GLU A 487 7.91 11.79 -37.07
C GLU A 487 7.40 12.29 -35.72
N LYS A 488 8.30 12.34 -34.75
CA LYS A 488 7.96 12.67 -33.37
C LYS A 488 7.52 14.13 -33.21
N ARG A 489 6.46 14.36 -32.44
CA ARG A 489 6.02 15.70 -32.02
C ARG A 489 7.02 16.33 -31.03
N SER A 490 6.94 17.64 -30.85
CA SER A 490 7.63 18.40 -29.80
C SER A 490 6.63 19.37 -29.16
N PRO A 491 6.18 19.15 -27.92
CA PRO A 491 6.48 18.00 -27.06
C PRO A 491 5.94 16.67 -27.62
N GLN A 492 6.57 15.54 -27.26
CA GLN A 492 6.11 14.21 -27.64
C GLN A 492 4.84 13.82 -26.88
N LEU A 493 3.98 13.02 -27.51
CA LEU A 493 2.80 12.41 -26.92
C LEU A 493 3.10 10.95 -26.55
N ILE A 494 3.39 10.72 -25.28
CA ILE A 494 3.81 9.42 -24.74
C ILE A 494 2.62 8.72 -24.09
N VAL A 495 2.21 7.56 -24.59
CA VAL A 495 1.21 6.71 -23.92
C VAL A 495 1.95 5.71 -23.04
N SER A 496 1.57 5.64 -21.77
CA SER A 496 2.29 4.91 -20.73
C SER A 496 1.34 4.04 -19.90
N LEU A 497 1.68 2.77 -19.75
CA LEU A 497 0.93 1.79 -18.96
C LEU A 497 1.88 0.88 -18.17
N THR A 498 1.34 0.16 -17.19
CA THR A 498 2.09 -0.85 -16.42
C THR A 498 1.29 -2.12 -16.30
N SER A 499 1.94 -3.28 -16.25
CA SER A 499 1.26 -4.54 -15.97
C SER A 499 1.92 -5.29 -14.80
N SER A 500 1.20 -6.26 -14.24
CA SER A 500 1.68 -7.18 -13.20
C SER A 500 1.70 -8.60 -13.74
N LEU A 501 2.43 -9.51 -13.08
CA LEU A 501 2.48 -10.92 -13.49
C LEU A 501 1.09 -11.60 -13.49
N LYS A 502 0.11 -11.06 -12.74
CA LYS A 502 -1.26 -11.60 -12.71
C LYS A 502 -2.08 -11.23 -13.95
N THR A 503 -1.85 -10.04 -14.51
CA THR A 503 -2.70 -9.42 -15.54
C THR A 503 -2.07 -9.42 -16.94
N ILE A 504 -0.74 -9.59 -17.01
CA ILE A 504 0.03 -9.47 -18.26
C ILE A 504 -0.43 -10.45 -19.38
N TYR A 505 -1.02 -11.59 -19.05
CA TYR A 505 -1.41 -12.59 -20.05
C TYR A 505 -2.50 -12.10 -21.04
N ASN A 506 -3.39 -11.21 -20.60
CA ASN A 506 -4.45 -10.64 -21.44
C ASN A 506 -4.12 -9.24 -21.97
N ASN A 507 -2.96 -8.69 -21.59
CA ASN A 507 -2.58 -7.31 -21.90
C ASN A 507 -2.42 -7.03 -23.41
N HIS A 508 -2.19 -8.06 -24.22
CA HIS A 508 -2.09 -7.95 -25.68
C HIS A 508 -3.35 -7.36 -26.34
N TYR A 509 -4.54 -7.56 -25.75
CA TYR A 509 -5.78 -6.94 -26.25
C TYR A 509 -5.78 -5.42 -26.04
N THR A 510 -5.38 -4.96 -24.85
CA THR A 510 -5.25 -3.54 -24.53
C THR A 510 -4.17 -2.87 -25.37
N LEU A 511 -2.98 -3.48 -25.46
CA LEU A 511 -1.88 -2.98 -26.29
C LEU A 511 -2.27 -2.86 -27.76
N TYR A 512 -3.03 -3.83 -28.28
CA TYR A 512 -3.58 -3.74 -29.64
C TYR A 512 -4.52 -2.53 -29.80
N SER A 513 -5.41 -2.28 -28.84
CA SER A 513 -6.32 -1.13 -28.89
C SER A 513 -5.58 0.22 -28.84
N LEU A 514 -4.44 0.28 -28.13
CA LEU A 514 -3.58 1.48 -28.05
C LEU A 514 -2.74 1.69 -29.32
N LEU A 515 -2.26 0.61 -29.96
CA LEU A 515 -1.51 0.67 -31.22
C LEU A 515 -2.39 0.99 -32.44
N THR A 516 -3.71 0.87 -32.31
CA THR A 516 -4.69 1.11 -33.38
C THR A 516 -5.50 2.39 -33.22
N GLN A 517 -5.04 3.30 -32.36
CA GLN A 517 -5.61 4.64 -32.18
C GLN A 517 -5.53 5.46 -33.49
N LYS A 518 -6.58 6.25 -33.78
CA LYS A 518 -6.61 7.19 -34.91
C LYS A 518 -5.49 8.21 -34.81
N THR A 519 -5.38 8.84 -33.65
CA THR A 519 -4.21 9.65 -33.28
C THR A 519 -3.14 8.70 -32.79
N LYS A 520 -2.03 8.59 -33.52
CA LYS A 520 -0.91 7.74 -33.12
C LYS A 520 -0.06 8.42 -32.03
N PRO A 521 0.31 7.73 -30.94
CA PRO A 521 1.28 8.25 -29.98
C PRO A 521 2.67 8.33 -30.61
N ASP A 522 3.53 9.17 -30.05
CA ASP A 522 4.95 9.24 -30.42
C ASP A 522 5.73 8.06 -29.82
N GLU A 523 5.36 7.63 -28.61
CA GLU A 523 5.79 6.34 -28.03
C GLU A 523 4.66 5.67 -27.23
N LEU A 524 4.65 4.34 -27.25
CA LEU A 524 3.82 3.49 -26.39
C LEU A 524 4.74 2.68 -25.47
N ILE A 525 4.66 2.92 -24.16
CA ILE A 525 5.58 2.36 -23.18
C ILE A 525 4.84 1.46 -22.18
N LEU A 526 5.23 0.19 -22.13
CA LEU A 526 4.84 -0.76 -21.08
C LEU A 526 5.94 -0.83 -20.02
N TRP A 527 5.67 -0.28 -18.84
CA TRP A 527 6.54 -0.36 -17.67
C TRP A 527 6.32 -1.65 -16.88
N LEU A 528 7.40 -2.38 -16.60
CA LEU A 528 7.39 -3.61 -15.82
C LEU A 528 8.41 -3.54 -14.68
N SER A 529 8.11 -4.21 -13.56
CA SER A 529 9.02 -4.27 -12.40
C SER A 529 10.02 -5.41 -12.59
N LYS A 530 11.30 -5.15 -12.27
CA LYS A 530 12.34 -6.19 -12.26
C LYS A 530 12.12 -7.25 -11.18
N GLU A 531 11.44 -6.87 -10.10
CA GLU A 531 11.11 -7.73 -8.97
C GLU A 531 9.94 -8.68 -9.27
N GLU A 532 8.95 -8.23 -10.04
CA GLU A 532 7.83 -9.05 -10.50
C GLU A 532 8.20 -9.96 -11.68
N PHE A 533 9.13 -9.51 -12.54
CA PHE A 533 9.59 -10.20 -13.75
C PHE A 533 11.11 -10.44 -13.69
N PRO A 534 11.58 -11.39 -12.84
CA PRO A 534 13.00 -11.59 -12.58
C PRO A 534 13.79 -12.09 -13.80
N ASN A 535 13.13 -12.71 -14.79
CA ASN A 535 13.77 -13.14 -16.04
C ASN A 535 13.54 -12.14 -17.19
N LEU A 536 13.06 -10.93 -16.87
CA LEU A 536 12.84 -9.84 -17.80
C LEU A 536 11.98 -10.27 -19.02
N GLU A 537 12.50 -10.14 -20.23
CA GLU A 537 11.82 -10.45 -21.50
C GLU A 537 11.38 -11.93 -21.61
N GLU A 538 12.01 -12.85 -20.88
CA GLU A 538 11.62 -14.26 -20.88
C GLU A 538 10.25 -14.48 -20.21
N ASP A 539 9.91 -13.66 -19.21
CA ASP A 539 8.64 -13.74 -18.49
C ASP A 539 7.47 -13.11 -19.28
N ILE A 540 7.75 -12.41 -20.39
CA ILE A 540 6.73 -11.70 -21.18
C ILE A 540 6.08 -12.67 -22.19
N PRO A 541 4.73 -12.70 -22.29
CA PRO A 541 4.02 -13.48 -23.31
C PRO A 541 4.46 -13.17 -24.75
N ILE A 542 4.55 -14.20 -25.60
CA ILE A 542 5.00 -14.06 -27.00
C ILE A 542 4.12 -13.08 -27.80
N LYS A 543 2.80 -13.07 -27.55
CA LYS A 543 1.86 -12.15 -28.20
C LYS A 543 2.23 -10.68 -27.95
N ILE A 544 2.72 -10.35 -26.74
CA ILE A 544 3.17 -8.99 -26.40
C ILE A 544 4.53 -8.69 -27.03
N LYS A 545 5.47 -9.64 -26.95
CA LYS A 545 6.79 -9.49 -27.59
C LYS A 545 6.67 -9.21 -29.09
N ASN A 546 5.72 -9.86 -29.75
CA ASN A 546 5.46 -9.65 -31.17
C ASN A 546 5.01 -8.21 -31.48
N LEU A 547 4.35 -7.51 -30.56
CA LEU A 547 3.91 -6.13 -30.76
C LEU A 547 5.05 -5.10 -30.72
N LYS A 548 6.27 -5.48 -30.31
CA LYS A 548 7.46 -4.60 -30.39
C LYS A 548 7.73 -4.15 -31.83
N LYS A 549 7.50 -5.04 -32.81
CA LYS A 549 7.64 -4.71 -34.25
C LYS A 549 6.64 -3.64 -34.70
N ASN A 550 5.54 -3.47 -33.96
CA ASN A 550 4.46 -2.52 -34.26
C ASN A 550 4.62 -1.18 -33.50
N GLY A 551 5.70 -0.98 -32.73
CA GLY A 551 5.99 0.28 -32.03
C GLY A 551 5.83 0.23 -30.50
N LEU A 552 5.60 -0.95 -29.91
CA LEU A 552 5.60 -1.12 -28.46
C LEU A 552 7.03 -1.09 -27.88
N THR A 553 7.25 -0.25 -26.88
CA THR A 553 8.48 -0.23 -26.07
C THR A 553 8.21 -0.83 -24.69
N ILE A 554 9.07 -1.75 -24.25
CA ILE A 554 9.00 -2.35 -22.91
C ILE A 554 10.17 -1.78 -22.10
N LYS A 555 9.88 -1.22 -20.92
CA LYS A 555 10.88 -0.66 -20.02
C LYS A 555 10.77 -1.24 -18.62
N TRP A 556 11.90 -1.18 -17.90
CA TRP A 556 12.08 -1.83 -16.60
C TRP A 556 12.31 -0.81 -15.50
N CYS A 557 11.59 -0.94 -14.40
CA CYS A 557 11.69 -0.06 -13.24
C CYS A 557 11.66 -0.87 -11.92
N GLU A 558 11.84 -0.18 -10.80
CA GLU A 558 11.63 -0.75 -9.47
C GLU A 558 10.13 -0.96 -9.21
N ASP A 559 9.79 -1.93 -8.36
CA ASP A 559 8.40 -2.15 -7.94
C ASP A 559 7.90 -1.03 -7.03
N ILE A 560 7.27 -0.04 -7.65
CA ILE A 560 6.52 1.02 -6.98
C ILE A 560 5.00 0.81 -7.15
N GLY A 561 4.53 -0.43 -7.39
CA GLY A 561 3.11 -0.70 -7.58
C GLY A 561 2.54 -0.08 -8.87
N SER A 562 1.26 0.30 -8.87
CA SER A 562 0.60 0.87 -10.05
C SER A 562 1.21 2.21 -10.51
N TYR A 563 1.97 2.91 -9.66
CA TYR A 563 2.65 4.17 -10.00
C TYR A 563 3.67 4.03 -11.16
N LYS A 564 4.05 2.80 -11.50
CA LYS A 564 4.92 2.46 -12.64
C LYS A 564 4.42 3.03 -13.99
N LYS A 565 3.11 3.26 -14.18
CA LYS A 565 2.58 3.85 -15.42
C LYS A 565 2.79 5.35 -15.56
N LEU A 566 3.10 6.07 -14.48
CA LEU A 566 3.19 7.54 -14.50
C LEU A 566 4.59 8.02 -14.14
N ILE A 567 5.15 7.55 -13.03
CA ILE A 567 6.34 8.13 -12.40
C ILE A 567 7.62 7.91 -13.19
N PRO A 568 7.91 6.69 -13.70
CA PRO A 568 9.08 6.48 -14.54
C PRO A 568 9.02 7.31 -15.84
N SER A 569 7.82 7.46 -16.43
CA SER A 569 7.61 8.28 -17.62
C SER A 569 7.87 9.76 -17.35
N LEU A 570 7.37 10.31 -16.24
CA LEU A 570 7.66 11.71 -15.84
C LEU A 570 9.16 11.96 -15.61
N LYS A 571 9.89 10.96 -15.10
CA LYS A 571 11.35 11.05 -14.89
C LYS A 571 12.13 11.06 -16.20
N GLU A 572 11.72 10.21 -17.13
CA GLU A 572 12.44 10.01 -18.38
C GLU A 572 12.06 11.06 -19.45
N TYR A 573 10.82 11.54 -19.41
CA TYR A 573 10.26 12.49 -20.37
C TYR A 573 9.65 13.72 -19.66
N PRO A 574 10.47 14.51 -18.92
CA PRO A 574 9.97 15.59 -18.06
C PRO A 574 9.33 16.77 -18.83
N ASN A 575 9.66 16.92 -20.12
CA ASN A 575 9.19 18.00 -20.97
C ASN A 575 8.13 17.56 -21.99
N ASP A 576 7.68 16.30 -21.94
CA ASP A 576 6.74 15.73 -22.89
C ASP A 576 5.37 15.47 -22.25
N ILE A 577 4.37 15.21 -23.09
CA ILE A 577 3.00 14.93 -22.68
C ILE A 577 2.90 13.45 -22.31
N ILE A 578 2.42 13.14 -21.10
CA ILE A 578 2.22 11.76 -20.64
C ILE A 578 0.74 11.43 -20.62
N VAL A 579 0.33 10.35 -21.28
CA VAL A 579 -1.03 9.82 -21.22
C VAL A 579 -0.99 8.46 -20.54
N THR A 580 -1.70 8.30 -19.42
CA THR A 580 -1.77 7.01 -18.72
C THR A 580 -2.90 6.14 -19.26
N ALA A 581 -2.63 4.85 -19.44
CA ALA A 581 -3.61 3.82 -19.75
C ALA A 581 -3.52 2.67 -18.73
N ASP A 582 -4.63 1.97 -18.53
CA ASP A 582 -4.68 0.73 -17.76
C ASP A 582 -4.49 -0.50 -18.64
N ASP A 583 -4.15 -1.60 -17.99
CA ASP A 583 -3.53 -2.79 -18.59
C ASP A 583 -4.56 -3.87 -18.97
N ASP A 584 -5.84 -3.59 -18.71
CA ASP A 584 -6.96 -4.49 -18.91
C ASP A 584 -8.19 -3.80 -19.53
N VAL A 585 -8.04 -2.62 -20.12
CA VAL A 585 -9.10 -1.86 -20.80
C VAL A 585 -8.96 -1.97 -22.32
N LEU A 586 -10.09 -2.08 -23.03
CA LEU A 586 -10.20 -1.96 -24.48
C LEU A 586 -10.56 -0.52 -24.83
N TYR A 587 -9.60 0.22 -25.37
CA TYR A 587 -9.80 1.63 -25.72
C TYR A 587 -10.46 1.78 -27.10
N GLN A 588 -11.43 2.68 -27.20
CA GLN A 588 -12.02 3.06 -28.49
C GLN A 588 -10.99 3.76 -29.38
N LYS A 589 -11.16 3.71 -30.70
CA LYS A 589 -10.14 4.18 -31.67
C LYS A 589 -9.83 5.69 -31.59
N ASP A 590 -10.75 6.49 -31.08
CA ASP A 590 -10.66 7.93 -30.88
C ASP A 590 -10.29 8.32 -29.44
N TRP A 591 -9.92 7.36 -28.59
CA TRP A 591 -9.56 7.60 -27.19
C TRP A 591 -8.42 8.60 -26.99
N LEU A 592 -7.32 8.44 -27.73
CA LEU A 592 -6.18 9.36 -27.63
C LEU A 592 -6.46 10.69 -28.32
N GLU A 593 -7.21 10.66 -29.43
CA GLU A 593 -7.63 11.84 -30.19
C GLU A 593 -8.45 12.80 -29.33
N LYS A 594 -9.43 12.28 -28.58
CA LYS A 594 -10.27 13.08 -27.68
C LYS A 594 -9.48 13.76 -26.56
N LEU A 595 -8.52 13.06 -25.94
CA LEU A 595 -7.64 13.68 -24.93
C LEU A 595 -6.77 14.77 -25.55
N TYR A 596 -6.17 14.48 -26.70
CA TYR A 596 -5.23 15.38 -27.35
C TYR A 596 -5.91 16.62 -27.96
N ASN A 597 -7.16 16.51 -28.41
CA ASN A 597 -7.92 17.65 -28.94
C ASN A 597 -8.28 18.67 -27.86
N GLU A 598 -8.43 18.24 -26.60
CA GLU A 598 -8.73 19.12 -25.46
C GLU A 598 -7.48 19.67 -24.78
N TYR A 599 -6.29 19.19 -25.16
CA TYR A 599 -5.00 19.62 -24.62
C TYR A 599 -4.74 21.09 -24.92
N ASP A 600 -4.56 21.86 -23.85
CA ASP A 600 -4.31 23.31 -23.89
C ASP A 600 -2.88 23.69 -23.44
N GLY A 601 -2.08 22.71 -23.04
CA GLY A 601 -0.71 22.93 -22.54
C GLY A 601 -0.59 23.19 -21.04
N GLU A 602 -1.70 23.44 -20.34
CA GLU A 602 -1.69 23.86 -18.93
C GLU A 602 -2.44 22.86 -18.04
N ASN A 603 -3.59 22.37 -18.48
CA ASN A 603 -4.53 21.61 -17.65
C ASN A 603 -4.41 20.10 -17.88
N ILE A 604 -4.63 19.32 -16.82
CA ILE A 604 -4.75 17.87 -16.93
C ILE A 604 -6.07 17.54 -17.60
N ILE A 605 -6.03 16.71 -18.65
CA ILE A 605 -7.20 16.35 -19.43
C ILE A 605 -7.63 14.92 -19.08
N ALA A 606 -8.90 14.69 -18.76
CA ALA A 606 -9.38 13.38 -18.33
C ALA A 606 -10.72 13.00 -18.97
N HIS A 607 -10.86 11.72 -19.35
CA HIS A 607 -12.09 11.18 -19.94
C HIS A 607 -13.26 11.09 -18.96
N SER A 608 -12.97 10.76 -17.70
CA SER A 608 -13.98 10.59 -16.65
C SER A 608 -13.60 11.42 -15.45
N THR A 609 -14.44 12.40 -15.11
CA THR A 609 -14.25 13.21 -13.92
C THR A 609 -15.54 13.40 -13.14
N LYS A 610 -15.39 13.64 -11.84
CA LYS A 610 -16.47 13.97 -10.92
C LYS A 610 -16.13 15.26 -10.19
N ARG A 611 -17.13 16.13 -10.07
CA ARG A 611 -17.06 17.34 -9.26
C ARG A 611 -17.17 16.97 -7.78
N ILE A 612 -16.12 17.27 -7.02
CA ILE A 612 -16.12 17.16 -5.57
C ILE A 612 -17.18 18.13 -5.01
N SER A 613 -18.02 17.64 -4.09
CA SER A 613 -19.05 18.44 -3.42
C SER A 613 -18.77 18.55 -1.91
N SER A 614 -19.33 19.57 -1.26
CA SER A 614 -19.20 19.82 0.19
C SER A 614 -20.57 19.82 0.89
N ASN A 615 -20.61 19.28 2.10
CA ASN A 615 -21.78 19.27 2.98
C ASN A 615 -22.01 20.64 3.63
N VAL A 616 -23.13 20.77 4.33
CA VAL A 616 -23.38 21.67 5.50
C VAL A 616 -22.34 22.72 5.88
N ASP A 617 -21.21 22.16 6.30
CA ASP A 617 -20.22 22.77 7.14
C ASP A 617 -18.90 22.99 6.38
N GLY A 618 -18.95 22.90 5.04
CA GLY A 618 -17.79 23.00 4.16
C GLY A 618 -16.94 21.73 4.11
N ASP A 619 -17.41 20.62 4.69
CA ASP A 619 -16.70 19.34 4.66
C ASP A 619 -16.98 18.61 3.35
N ILE A 620 -15.94 18.10 2.69
CA ILE A 620 -16.11 17.30 1.47
C ILE A 620 -17.02 16.09 1.75
N THR A 621 -18.01 15.90 0.88
CA THR A 621 -18.99 14.82 0.95
C THR A 621 -18.37 13.46 0.63
N PRO A 622 -18.99 12.34 1.02
CA PRO A 622 -18.61 11.00 0.56
C PRO A 622 -18.52 10.93 -0.97
N TYR A 623 -17.54 10.19 -1.51
CA TYR A 623 -17.36 10.00 -2.96
C TYR A 623 -18.63 9.59 -3.73
N SER A 624 -19.55 8.90 -3.07
CA SER A 624 -20.85 8.52 -3.65
C SER A 624 -21.74 9.72 -4.02
N GLU A 625 -21.50 10.88 -3.43
CA GLU A 625 -22.26 12.12 -3.66
C GLU A 625 -21.60 13.05 -4.69
N TRP A 626 -20.39 12.71 -5.17
CA TRP A 626 -19.71 13.50 -6.20
C TRP A 626 -20.35 13.21 -7.55
N LYS A 627 -20.78 14.28 -8.23
CA LYS A 627 -21.50 14.18 -9.51
C LYS A 627 -20.52 14.15 -10.67
N PRO A 628 -20.76 13.33 -11.72
CA PRO A 628 -20.02 13.43 -12.96
C PRO A 628 -20.04 14.86 -13.50
N THR A 629 -18.94 15.31 -14.11
CA THR A 629 -18.89 16.60 -14.79
C THR A 629 -19.55 16.50 -16.16
N GLU A 630 -20.56 17.33 -16.41
CA GLU A 630 -21.30 17.35 -17.68
C GLU A 630 -20.79 18.41 -18.66
N THR A 631 -19.86 19.26 -18.23
CA THR A 631 -19.24 20.33 -19.02
C THR A 631 -17.73 20.09 -19.15
N ASN A 632 -17.08 20.78 -20.09
CA ASN A 632 -15.62 20.81 -20.23
C ASN A 632 -14.95 21.87 -19.33
N GLU A 633 -15.63 22.28 -18.25
CA GLU A 633 -15.15 23.32 -17.33
C GLU A 633 -13.97 22.81 -16.50
N GLU A 634 -12.81 23.45 -16.65
CA GLU A 634 -11.61 23.14 -15.91
C GLU A 634 -11.68 23.63 -14.45
N SER A 635 -11.36 22.77 -13.49
CA SER A 635 -11.22 23.21 -12.10
C SER A 635 -10.45 22.21 -11.25
N ILE A 636 -9.89 22.70 -10.14
CA ILE A 636 -9.18 21.89 -9.15
C ILE A 636 -10.12 20.90 -8.44
N LEU A 637 -11.43 21.19 -8.43
CA LEU A 637 -12.48 20.37 -7.81
C LEU A 637 -12.90 19.18 -8.68
N ASN A 638 -12.37 19.08 -9.90
CA ASN A 638 -12.58 17.92 -10.76
C ASN A 638 -11.62 16.81 -10.34
N TYR A 639 -12.17 15.74 -9.78
CA TYR A 639 -11.47 14.50 -9.50
C TYR A 639 -11.61 13.55 -10.69
N PHE A 640 -10.50 13.00 -11.19
CA PHE A 640 -10.51 12.08 -12.33
C PHE A 640 -10.29 10.62 -11.95
N ASP A 641 -10.75 9.74 -12.83
CA ASP A 641 -10.43 8.31 -12.78
C ASP A 641 -9.39 7.95 -13.85
N GLU A 642 -8.22 7.42 -13.44
CA GLU A 642 -7.17 7.04 -14.38
C GLU A 642 -7.57 5.85 -15.27
N GLU A 643 -8.56 5.04 -14.87
CA GLU A 643 -9.01 3.84 -15.61
C GLU A 643 -9.50 4.20 -17.03
N CYS A 644 -10.13 5.35 -17.20
CA CYS A 644 -10.62 5.83 -18.50
C CYS A 644 -9.56 6.57 -19.33
N GLY A 645 -8.38 6.82 -18.79
CA GLY A 645 -7.31 7.54 -19.45
C GLY A 645 -7.24 9.03 -19.09
N VAL A 646 -6.02 9.48 -18.83
CA VAL A 646 -5.69 10.85 -18.38
C VAL A 646 -4.43 11.32 -19.08
N LEU A 647 -4.44 12.56 -19.56
CA LEU A 647 -3.33 13.26 -20.20
C LEU A 647 -2.78 14.31 -19.23
N TYR A 648 -1.47 14.24 -19.00
CA TYR A 648 -0.70 15.12 -18.14
C TYR A 648 0.21 16.00 -19.00
N PRO A 649 0.00 17.34 -19.02
CA PRO A 649 0.96 18.28 -19.59
C PRO A 649 2.32 18.24 -18.86
N PRO A 650 3.40 18.70 -19.50
CA PRO A 650 4.67 18.93 -18.82
C PRO A 650 4.47 19.83 -17.59
N ASN A 651 5.13 19.53 -16.47
CA ASN A 651 5.06 20.30 -15.22
C ASN A 651 3.66 20.45 -14.59
N SER A 652 2.68 19.61 -14.97
CA SER A 652 1.31 19.62 -14.43
C SER A 652 1.14 19.04 -13.02
N LEU A 653 2.21 18.48 -12.45
CA LEU A 653 2.20 17.85 -11.12
C LEU A 653 3.29 18.45 -10.24
N TYR A 654 3.00 18.54 -8.94
CA TYR A 654 3.89 19.15 -7.95
C TYR A 654 5.30 18.51 -7.95
N VAL A 655 6.34 19.34 -8.11
CA VAL A 655 7.75 18.98 -8.39
C VAL A 655 8.35 17.93 -7.44
N TYR A 656 7.86 17.80 -6.21
CA TYR A 656 8.31 16.80 -5.24
C TYR A 656 7.80 15.38 -5.50
N ILE A 657 7.04 15.14 -6.57
CA ILE A 657 6.57 13.81 -6.99
C ILE A 657 7.72 12.79 -7.20
N LEU A 658 8.95 13.29 -7.38
CA LEU A 658 10.15 12.49 -7.61
C LEU A 658 10.83 11.97 -6.33
N ASN A 659 10.44 12.45 -5.14
CA ASN A 659 10.99 12.03 -3.84
C ASN A 659 10.13 10.93 -3.17
N SER A 660 10.76 9.82 -2.82
CA SER A 660 10.16 8.49 -2.55
C SER A 660 9.32 8.32 -1.27
N LEU A 661 9.28 9.31 -0.37
CA LEU A 661 8.65 9.17 0.95
C LEU A 661 7.12 9.32 0.92
N SER A 662 6.57 10.16 0.04
CA SER A 662 5.12 10.41 -0.09
C SER A 662 4.37 9.33 -0.89
N MET A 663 5.10 8.59 -1.74
CA MET A 663 4.53 7.55 -2.60
C MET A 663 4.15 6.28 -1.83
N LYS A 664 4.94 5.92 -0.80
CA LYS A 664 4.72 4.72 0.01
C LYS A 664 3.51 4.83 0.95
N SER A 665 3.02 6.04 1.20
CA SER A 665 1.88 6.31 2.08
C SER A 665 0.53 6.33 1.37
N SER A 666 0.48 6.36 0.03
CA SER A 666 -0.79 6.44 -0.71
C SER A 666 -1.21 5.09 -1.33
N PRO A 667 -2.29 4.44 -0.87
CA PRO A 667 -2.78 3.17 -1.38
C PRO A 667 -3.56 3.30 -2.70
N ASN A 668 -3.81 4.52 -3.19
CA ASN A 668 -4.57 4.79 -4.41
C ASN A 668 -3.83 5.81 -5.30
N ASN A 669 -3.57 5.41 -6.54
CA ASN A 669 -2.88 6.22 -7.56
C ASN A 669 -3.63 7.49 -7.95
N ASN A 670 -4.93 7.37 -8.20
CA ASN A 670 -5.77 8.48 -8.67
C ASN A 670 -5.76 9.62 -7.65
N ILE A 671 -5.86 9.29 -6.36
CA ILE A 671 -5.77 10.25 -5.26
C ILE A 671 -4.43 10.98 -5.27
N PHE A 672 -3.35 10.23 -5.43
CA PHE A 672 -2.01 10.79 -5.41
C PHE A 672 -1.80 11.74 -6.58
N ALA A 673 -2.10 11.32 -7.82
CA ALA A 673 -1.94 12.15 -9.00
C ALA A 673 -2.79 13.41 -8.93
N TRP A 674 -4.07 13.28 -8.57
CA TRP A 674 -4.96 14.43 -8.37
C TRP A 674 -4.45 15.36 -7.26
N THR A 675 -4.03 14.84 -6.11
CA THR A 675 -3.51 15.67 -5.02
C THR A 675 -2.25 16.45 -5.42
N MET A 676 -1.38 15.84 -6.24
CA MET A 676 -0.20 16.51 -6.75
C MET A 676 -0.54 17.59 -7.78
N ALA A 677 -1.60 17.41 -8.57
CA ALA A 677 -2.14 18.46 -9.43
C ALA A 677 -2.68 19.63 -8.60
N VAL A 678 -3.50 19.34 -7.57
CA VAL A 678 -4.05 20.36 -6.66
C VAL A 678 -2.94 21.17 -5.97
N LYS A 679 -1.90 20.49 -5.47
CA LYS A 679 -0.76 21.16 -4.84
C LYS A 679 0.07 22.02 -5.80
N ASN A 680 -0.01 21.71 -7.09
CA ASN A 680 0.65 22.46 -8.16
C ASN A 680 -0.27 23.54 -8.76
N ASP A 681 -1.45 23.75 -8.18
CA ASP A 681 -2.51 24.64 -8.70
C ASP A 681 -2.91 24.32 -10.14
N THR A 682 -2.76 23.06 -10.55
CA THR A 682 -3.10 22.59 -11.89
C THR A 682 -4.55 22.12 -11.90
N LYS A 683 -5.36 22.70 -12.80
CA LYS A 683 -6.77 22.34 -12.93
C LYS A 683 -6.95 21.08 -13.78
N ILE A 684 -8.09 20.43 -13.59
CA ILE A 684 -8.48 19.24 -14.32
C ILE A 684 -9.63 19.61 -15.25
N LYS A 685 -9.44 19.39 -16.55
CA LYS A 685 -10.40 19.67 -17.61
C LYS A 685 -11.03 18.35 -18.10
N PRO A 686 -12.36 18.21 -18.01
CA PRO A 686 -13.06 17.04 -18.54
C PRO A 686 -13.09 17.07 -20.08
N VAL A 687 -12.96 15.90 -20.71
CA VAL A 687 -13.22 15.73 -22.15
C VAL A 687 -14.72 15.79 -22.40
N LEU A 688 -15.16 16.63 -23.35
CA LEU A 688 -16.55 16.66 -23.80
C LEU A 688 -16.90 15.32 -24.48
N GLU A 689 -17.99 14.66 -24.05
CA GLU A 689 -18.32 13.29 -24.47
C GLU A 689 -17.18 12.27 -24.21
N GLY A 690 -16.45 12.48 -23.11
CA GLY A 690 -15.41 11.57 -22.64
C GLY A 690 -15.96 10.19 -22.22
N TYR A 691 -15.08 9.20 -22.17
CA TYR A 691 -15.48 7.85 -21.76
C TYR A 691 -15.66 7.78 -20.24
N SER A 692 -16.90 7.64 -19.80
CA SER A 692 -17.25 7.51 -18.38
C SER A 692 -17.19 6.08 -17.86
N LYS A 693 -17.12 5.08 -18.75
CA LYS A 693 -17.06 3.66 -18.39
C LYS A 693 -15.97 2.95 -19.23
N PRO A 694 -14.97 2.31 -18.59
CA PRO A 694 -14.01 1.48 -19.30
C PRO A 694 -14.67 0.16 -19.73
N GLU A 695 -14.33 -0.31 -20.94
CA GLU A 695 -14.67 -1.64 -21.40
C GLU A 695 -13.52 -2.59 -21.06
N TYR A 696 -13.74 -3.56 -20.19
CA TYR A 696 -12.68 -4.44 -19.70
C TYR A 696 -12.43 -5.64 -20.61
N THR A 697 -11.15 -5.99 -20.74
CA THR A 697 -10.69 -7.25 -21.32
C THR A 697 -10.99 -8.45 -20.42
N ASP A 698 -11.13 -8.28 -19.11
CA ASP A 698 -11.53 -9.35 -18.19
C ASP A 698 -13.05 -9.33 -18.00
N ILE A 699 -13.67 -10.45 -18.37
CA ILE A 699 -15.11 -10.69 -18.29
C ILE A 699 -15.62 -10.52 -16.85
N LEU A 700 -14.88 -11.00 -15.86
CA LEU A 700 -15.30 -10.88 -14.46
C LEU A 700 -15.28 -9.42 -14.01
N LYS A 701 -14.35 -8.60 -14.52
CA LYS A 701 -14.33 -7.16 -14.25
C LYS A 701 -15.43 -6.42 -15.00
N GLU A 702 -15.69 -6.75 -16.27
CA GLU A 702 -16.76 -6.11 -17.05
C GLU A 702 -18.15 -6.41 -16.46
N VAL A 703 -18.37 -7.66 -16.03
CA VAL A 703 -19.61 -8.09 -15.37
C VAL A 703 -19.77 -7.43 -14.01
N ASN A 704 -18.69 -7.37 -13.23
CA ASN A 704 -18.73 -6.60 -12.00
C ASN A 704 -19.05 -5.14 -12.36
N ASN A 705 -18.44 -4.54 -13.39
CA ASN A 705 -18.71 -3.16 -13.79
C ASN A 705 -20.15 -2.91 -14.29
N SER A 706 -20.82 -3.90 -14.90
CA SER A 706 -22.25 -3.81 -15.25
C SER A 706 -23.19 -4.02 -14.06
N SER A 707 -22.78 -4.79 -13.05
CA SER A 707 -23.52 -5.03 -11.80
C SER A 707 -23.13 -4.10 -10.63
N ILE A 708 -22.13 -3.24 -10.81
CA ILE A 708 -21.65 -2.25 -9.83
C ILE A 708 -22.57 -1.02 -9.83
N LEU A 709 -23.76 -1.21 -9.26
CA LEU A 709 -24.43 -0.19 -8.46
C LEU A 709 -24.48 -0.57 -6.97
N LEU A 710 -24.10 -1.81 -6.58
CA LEU A 710 -24.38 -2.31 -5.22
C LEU A 710 -23.20 -2.91 -4.42
N SER A 711 -22.09 -3.38 -4.99
CA SER A 711 -21.08 -4.16 -4.22
C SER A 711 -19.74 -3.46 -3.92
N ASN A 712 -19.40 -2.34 -4.58
CA ASN A 712 -18.16 -1.58 -4.30
C ASN A 712 -18.33 -0.50 -3.21
N LYS A 713 -19.26 -0.71 -2.27
CA LYS A 713 -19.47 0.20 -1.13
C LYS A 713 -18.21 0.28 -0.25
N SER A 714 -17.50 -0.81 0.06
CA SER A 714 -16.41 -0.76 1.04
C SER A 714 -15.11 -0.08 0.58
N ALA A 715 -14.76 -0.13 -0.71
CA ALA A 715 -13.52 0.50 -1.23
C ALA A 715 -13.70 1.99 -1.59
N LYS A 716 -14.89 2.38 -2.08
CA LYS A 716 -15.22 3.77 -2.44
C LYS A 716 -15.81 4.59 -1.29
N GLN A 717 -16.34 3.96 -0.22
CA GLN A 717 -16.83 4.69 0.98
C GLN A 717 -15.74 5.35 1.81
N ASN A 718 -14.48 4.93 1.70
CA ASN A 718 -13.37 5.49 2.49
C ASN A 718 -12.53 6.53 1.76
N LEU A 719 -12.87 6.94 0.52
CA LEU A 719 -12.04 7.89 -0.24
C LEU A 719 -11.96 9.26 0.44
N THR A 720 -13.12 9.80 0.84
CA THR A 720 -13.22 11.09 1.52
C THR A 720 -12.53 11.06 2.89
N GLN A 721 -12.70 9.98 3.64
CA GLN A 721 -12.04 9.78 4.94
C GLN A 721 -10.52 9.69 4.78
N TYR A 722 -10.06 8.92 3.80
CA TYR A 722 -8.65 8.77 3.48
C TYR A 722 -7.99 10.10 3.10
N LEU A 723 -8.67 10.92 2.28
CA LEU A 723 -8.25 12.28 1.94
C LEU A 723 -8.13 13.19 3.18
N LYS A 724 -9.11 13.13 4.10
CA LYS A 724 -9.07 13.89 5.35
C LYS A 724 -7.88 13.46 6.24
N GLU A 725 -7.60 12.17 6.33
CA GLU A 725 -6.53 11.62 7.16
C GLU A 725 -5.12 11.86 6.61
N HIS A 726 -4.93 11.72 5.29
CA HIS A 726 -3.59 11.69 4.68
C HIS A 726 -3.23 12.99 3.95
N TYR A 727 -4.22 13.82 3.61
CA TYR A 727 -4.01 15.09 2.89
C TYR A 727 -4.82 16.27 3.47
N PRO A 728 -4.80 16.51 4.80
CA PRO A 728 -5.64 17.52 5.44
C PRO A 728 -5.41 18.94 4.90
N ALA A 729 -4.16 19.31 4.59
CA ALA A 729 -3.84 20.62 4.00
C ALA A 729 -4.41 20.80 2.59
N THR A 730 -4.45 19.73 1.78
CA THR A 730 -5.11 19.76 0.47
C THR A 730 -6.61 19.98 0.64
N ILE A 731 -7.23 19.29 1.61
CA ILE A 731 -8.65 19.44 1.91
C ILE A 731 -8.98 20.83 2.41
N GLU A 732 -8.16 21.39 3.30
CA GLU A 732 -8.30 22.77 3.79
C GLU A 732 -8.14 23.79 2.66
N GLY A 733 -7.18 23.58 1.74
CA GLY A 733 -7.04 24.38 0.52
C GLY A 733 -8.28 24.31 -0.38
N LEU A 734 -8.89 23.12 -0.52
CA LEU A 734 -10.11 22.93 -1.30
C LEU A 734 -11.34 23.57 -0.66
N LYS A 735 -11.45 23.61 0.69
CA LYS A 735 -12.53 24.34 1.39
C LYS A 735 -12.56 25.82 1.01
N ASN A 736 -11.39 26.41 0.80
CA ASN A 736 -11.27 27.80 0.36
C ASN A 736 -11.57 27.99 -1.14
N GLN A 737 -11.70 26.90 -1.90
CA GLN A 737 -11.98 26.90 -3.33
C GLN A 737 -13.37 26.32 -3.68
N THR A 738 -14.06 25.64 -2.76
CA THR A 738 -15.47 25.28 -2.93
C THR A 738 -16.34 26.53 -2.90
N PRO A 739 -17.26 26.72 -3.86
CA PRO A 739 -18.20 27.82 -3.83
C PRO A 739 -19.00 27.76 -2.51
N PRO A 740 -19.24 28.91 -1.85
CA PRO A 740 -20.01 28.94 -0.61
C PRO A 740 -21.41 28.39 -0.83
N LYS A 741 -22.12 28.01 0.23
CA LYS A 741 -23.50 27.54 0.10
C LYS A 741 -24.46 28.67 -0.21
N VAL A 742 -24.24 29.80 0.46
CA VAL A 742 -25.06 30.99 0.30
C VAL A 742 -24.16 32.21 0.14
N SER A 743 -24.38 32.97 -0.92
CA SER A 743 -23.92 34.35 -1.01
C SER A 743 -24.98 35.26 -0.41
N VAL A 744 -24.63 35.91 0.70
CA VAL A 744 -25.43 36.97 1.30
C VAL A 744 -25.04 38.28 0.62
N ILE A 745 -25.96 38.93 -0.07
CA ILE A 745 -25.72 40.18 -0.79
C ILE A 745 -26.46 41.31 -0.09
N MET A 746 -25.72 42.32 0.37
CA MET A 746 -26.24 43.44 1.15
C MET A 746 -25.89 44.79 0.50
N PRO A 747 -26.88 45.54 -0.01
CA PRO A 747 -26.67 46.94 -0.39
C PRO A 747 -26.59 47.82 0.86
N ILE A 748 -25.62 48.74 0.90
CA ILE A 748 -25.35 49.56 2.08
C ILE A 748 -25.25 51.03 1.67
N TYR A 749 -26.11 51.86 2.23
CA TYR A 749 -26.08 53.31 2.04
C TYR A 749 -26.57 54.01 3.29
N ASN A 750 -25.68 54.75 3.95
CA ASN A 750 -25.96 55.56 5.13
C ASN A 750 -26.74 54.81 6.25
N SER A 751 -26.26 53.62 6.64
CA SER A 751 -26.90 52.74 7.63
C SER A 751 -26.13 52.60 8.95
N GLU A 752 -25.26 53.57 9.31
CA GLU A 752 -24.36 53.47 10.47
C GLU A 752 -25.05 53.10 11.79
N LYS A 753 -26.32 53.49 11.95
CA LYS A 753 -27.10 53.26 13.18
C LYS A 753 -27.47 51.78 13.40
N TYR A 754 -27.68 51.04 12.33
CA TYR A 754 -28.27 49.68 12.38
C TYR A 754 -27.31 48.61 11.84
N LEU A 755 -26.28 49.02 11.10
CA LEU A 755 -25.38 48.12 10.38
C LEU A 755 -24.61 47.14 11.29
N GLU A 756 -24.21 47.55 12.50
CA GLU A 756 -23.50 46.65 13.42
C GLU A 756 -24.38 45.46 13.85
N GLU A 757 -25.64 45.72 14.23
CA GLU A 757 -26.60 44.67 14.62
C GLU A 757 -26.94 43.76 13.44
N CYS A 758 -27.14 44.34 12.26
CA CYS A 758 -27.34 43.59 11.03
C CYS A 758 -26.17 42.64 10.76
N LEU A 759 -24.94 43.16 10.73
CA LEU A 759 -23.72 42.38 10.49
C LEU A 759 -23.52 41.31 11.57
N ASP A 760 -23.74 41.62 12.84
CA ASP A 760 -23.65 40.64 13.92
C ASP A 760 -24.64 39.49 13.71
N SER A 761 -25.87 39.76 13.24
CA SER A 761 -26.84 38.71 12.95
C SER A 761 -26.46 37.82 11.75
N VAL A 762 -25.73 38.36 10.77
CA VAL A 762 -25.28 37.63 9.58
C VAL A 762 -24.00 36.83 9.85
N ILE A 763 -22.99 37.40 10.52
CA ILE A 763 -21.75 36.67 10.83
C ILE A 763 -21.99 35.50 11.79
N ASN A 764 -22.99 35.63 12.67
CA ASN A 764 -23.34 34.63 13.67
C ASN A 764 -24.32 33.56 13.15
N GLN A 765 -24.68 33.57 11.86
CA GLN A 765 -25.47 32.50 11.26
C GLN A 765 -24.88 31.12 11.55
N THR A 766 -25.75 30.15 11.81
CA THR A 766 -25.36 28.76 12.10
C THR A 766 -24.81 28.05 10.87
N LEU A 767 -25.20 28.46 9.66
CA LEU A 767 -24.54 28.07 8.42
C LEU A 767 -23.24 28.86 8.26
N LYS A 768 -22.08 28.18 8.35
CA LYS A 768 -20.77 28.86 8.33
C LYS A 768 -20.21 29.06 6.92
N ASP A 769 -20.54 28.16 6.00
CA ASP A 769 -20.11 28.16 4.61
C ASP A 769 -20.90 29.18 3.77
N ILE A 770 -20.67 30.46 4.08
CA ILE A 770 -21.31 31.62 3.45
C ILE A 770 -20.24 32.64 3.07
N GLU A 771 -20.54 33.45 2.05
CA GLU A 771 -19.84 34.71 1.81
C GLU A 771 -20.81 35.88 2.02
N ILE A 772 -20.28 37.01 2.48
CA ILE A 772 -21.08 38.19 2.83
C ILE A 772 -20.58 39.36 1.97
N ILE A 773 -21.32 39.65 0.92
CA ILE A 773 -20.98 40.66 -0.08
C ILE A 773 -21.69 41.96 0.28
N CYS A 774 -20.94 42.86 0.89
CA CYS A 774 -21.37 44.18 1.31
C CYS A 774 -21.04 45.21 0.22
N VAL A 775 -22.05 45.74 -0.45
CA VAL A 775 -21.88 46.75 -1.50
C VAL A 775 -22.19 48.13 -0.92
N ASN A 776 -21.14 48.87 -0.56
CA ASN A 776 -21.22 50.25 -0.11
C ASN A 776 -21.50 51.18 -1.31
N ASP A 777 -22.71 51.71 -1.36
CA ASP A 777 -23.25 52.54 -2.42
C ASP A 777 -22.96 54.04 -2.20
N GLY A 778 -21.71 54.34 -1.84
CA GLY A 778 -21.24 55.72 -1.65
C GLY A 778 -21.75 56.38 -0.36
N SER A 779 -21.78 55.64 0.76
CA SER A 779 -22.16 56.18 2.06
C SER A 779 -21.28 57.35 2.49
N THR A 780 -21.88 58.36 3.11
CA THR A 780 -21.22 59.57 3.63
C THR A 780 -21.13 59.59 5.16
N ASP A 781 -21.72 58.63 5.84
CA ASP A 781 -21.67 58.42 7.29
C ASP A 781 -20.56 57.42 7.69
N LYS A 782 -20.60 56.85 8.90
CA LYS A 782 -19.59 55.87 9.36
C LYS A 782 -19.80 54.45 8.83
N SER A 783 -20.74 54.20 7.93
CA SER A 783 -21.04 52.83 7.42
C SER A 783 -19.81 52.13 6.86
N LEU A 784 -18.99 52.83 6.06
CA LEU A 784 -17.76 52.23 5.51
C LEU A 784 -16.75 51.85 6.60
N LYS A 785 -16.60 52.68 7.64
CA LYS A 785 -15.70 52.37 8.77
C LYS A 785 -16.18 51.16 9.56
N ILE A 786 -17.50 51.01 9.71
CA ILE A 786 -18.10 49.82 10.33
C ILE A 786 -17.80 48.58 9.47
N LEU A 787 -17.97 48.66 8.15
CA LEU A 787 -17.62 47.55 7.24
C LEU A 787 -16.16 47.15 7.33
N GLU A 788 -15.24 48.11 7.32
CA GLU A 788 -13.80 47.85 7.46
C GLU A 788 -13.48 47.19 8.80
N LYS A 789 -14.10 47.64 9.91
CA LYS A 789 -13.99 46.99 11.22
C LYS A 789 -14.45 45.53 11.17
N TYR A 790 -15.58 45.24 10.54
CA TYR A 790 -16.13 43.89 10.46
C TYR A 790 -15.37 42.98 9.48
N SER A 791 -14.93 43.47 8.32
CA SER A 791 -14.11 42.70 7.37
C SER A 791 -12.73 42.34 7.94
N ASN A 792 -12.20 43.17 8.85
CA ASN A 792 -11.01 42.81 9.63
C ASN A 792 -11.29 41.69 10.65
N LYS A 793 -12.49 41.64 11.22
CA LYS A 793 -12.94 40.62 12.18
C LYS A 793 -13.33 39.30 11.52
N ASP A 794 -13.94 39.34 10.34
CA ASP A 794 -14.46 38.17 9.62
C ASP A 794 -14.09 38.24 8.13
N LYS A 795 -13.26 37.29 7.69
CA LYS A 795 -12.75 37.24 6.31
C LYS A 795 -13.79 36.84 5.27
N ARG A 796 -14.98 36.40 5.67
CA ARG A 796 -16.10 36.12 4.77
C ARG A 796 -16.76 37.40 4.24
N ILE A 797 -16.47 38.55 4.84
CA ILE A 797 -17.02 39.85 4.43
C ILE A 797 -16.18 40.45 3.29
N ILE A 798 -16.81 40.58 2.14
CA ILE A 798 -16.28 41.20 0.93
C ILE A 798 -16.91 42.58 0.79
N ILE A 799 -16.09 43.62 0.79
CA ILE A 799 -16.54 45.01 0.63
C ILE A 799 -16.35 45.44 -0.83
N ILE A 800 -17.44 45.87 -1.47
CA ILE A 800 -17.40 46.53 -2.77
C ILE A 800 -17.79 48.00 -2.57
N ASN A 801 -16.94 48.92 -2.99
CA ASN A 801 -17.27 50.34 -3.03
C ASN A 801 -17.76 50.74 -4.42
N GLN A 802 -18.75 51.64 -4.46
CA GLN A 802 -19.19 52.31 -5.68
C GLN A 802 -19.69 53.72 -5.40
N LYS A 803 -19.83 54.53 -6.45
CA LYS A 803 -20.61 55.77 -6.38
C LYS A 803 -22.09 55.42 -6.25
N ASN A 804 -22.86 56.25 -5.53
CA ASN A 804 -24.28 56.06 -5.30
C ASN A 804 -25.06 55.85 -6.61
N GLN A 805 -25.60 54.64 -6.77
CA GLN A 805 -26.36 54.20 -7.94
C GLN A 805 -27.68 53.50 -7.56
N GLY A 806 -27.97 53.38 -6.27
CA GLY A 806 -29.17 52.77 -5.73
C GLY A 806 -29.00 51.29 -5.36
N ALA A 807 -29.94 50.80 -4.54
CA ALA A 807 -29.93 49.44 -4.03
C ALA A 807 -30.02 48.36 -5.12
N GLY A 808 -30.76 48.61 -6.20
CA GLY A 808 -30.88 47.67 -7.31
C GLY A 808 -29.55 47.39 -8.01
N GLU A 809 -28.81 48.45 -8.37
CA GLU A 809 -27.46 48.31 -8.96
C GLU A 809 -26.47 47.71 -7.97
N SER A 810 -26.56 48.07 -6.70
CA SER A 810 -25.73 47.48 -5.65
C SER A 810 -25.95 45.97 -5.53
N ARG A 811 -27.20 45.50 -5.54
CA ARG A 811 -27.52 44.05 -5.54
C ARG A 811 -27.06 43.36 -6.82
N ASN A 812 -27.21 43.99 -7.99
CA ASN A 812 -26.69 43.44 -9.25
C ASN A 812 -25.18 43.29 -9.23
N LYS A 813 -24.45 44.27 -8.68
CA LYS A 813 -22.99 44.20 -8.56
C LYS A 813 -22.55 43.09 -7.61
N GLY A 814 -23.27 42.91 -6.51
CA GLY A 814 -23.06 41.77 -5.61
C GLY A 814 -23.36 40.43 -6.29
N LEU A 815 -24.45 40.34 -7.05
CA LEU A 815 -24.83 39.16 -7.82
C LEU A 815 -23.76 38.76 -8.84
N LEU A 816 -23.11 39.73 -9.50
CA LEU A 816 -22.07 39.44 -10.50
C LEU A 816 -20.84 38.74 -9.94
N ILE A 817 -20.52 38.95 -8.66
CA ILE A 817 -19.35 38.35 -8.02
C ILE A 817 -19.71 37.21 -7.06
N ALA A 818 -21.00 36.99 -6.83
CA ALA A 818 -21.50 35.92 -5.99
C ALA A 818 -21.03 34.57 -6.55
N LYS A 819 -20.62 33.69 -5.66
CA LYS A 819 -20.14 32.33 -5.95
C LYS A 819 -21.00 31.26 -5.32
N GLY A 820 -21.95 31.65 -4.47
CA GLY A 820 -22.71 30.73 -3.65
C GLY A 820 -23.65 29.85 -4.47
N GLU A 821 -23.92 28.62 -4.02
CA GLU A 821 -24.92 27.76 -4.65
C GLU A 821 -26.32 28.41 -4.64
N TYR A 822 -26.61 29.14 -3.56
CA TYR A 822 -27.82 29.92 -3.36
C TYR A 822 -27.48 31.38 -3.03
N LEU A 823 -28.48 32.25 -3.21
CA LEU A 823 -28.38 33.69 -3.02
C LEU A 823 -29.42 34.13 -1.98
N SER A 824 -28.99 34.98 -1.05
CA SER A 824 -29.86 35.66 -0.09
C SER A 824 -29.59 37.16 -0.16
N PHE A 825 -30.63 37.97 -0.39
CA PHE A 825 -30.50 39.43 -0.51
C PHE A 825 -31.03 40.09 0.75
N LEU A 826 -30.15 40.62 1.60
CA LEU A 826 -30.53 41.13 2.91
C LEU A 826 -30.37 42.65 2.98
N ASP A 827 -31.23 43.32 3.73
CA ASP A 827 -31.18 44.77 3.92
C ASP A 827 -30.38 45.14 5.17
N SER A 828 -29.63 46.24 5.10
CA SER A 828 -28.63 46.61 6.13
C SER A 828 -29.20 47.26 7.40
N ASP A 829 -30.50 47.51 7.43
CA ASP A 829 -31.27 48.07 8.54
C ASP A 829 -32.09 47.02 9.33
N ASP A 830 -32.13 45.78 8.84
CA ASP A 830 -32.81 44.64 9.45
C ASP A 830 -31.82 43.69 10.18
N PHE A 831 -32.36 42.75 10.95
CA PHE A 831 -31.58 41.68 11.59
C PHE A 831 -32.28 40.32 11.48
N PHE A 832 -31.49 39.25 11.56
CA PHE A 832 -31.91 37.91 11.14
C PHE A 832 -31.70 36.85 12.21
N GLU A 833 -32.63 35.91 12.30
CA GLU A 833 -32.52 34.76 13.20
C GLU A 833 -31.31 33.89 12.85
N ALA A 834 -30.59 33.39 13.87
CA ALA A 834 -29.30 32.71 13.69
C ALA A 834 -29.37 31.44 12.82
N ASP A 835 -30.52 30.77 12.72
CA ASP A 835 -30.71 29.57 11.91
C ASP A 835 -31.29 29.81 10.51
N MET A 836 -31.57 31.06 10.14
CA MET A 836 -32.21 31.42 8.87
C MET A 836 -31.56 30.76 7.65
N LEU A 837 -30.26 31.01 7.43
CA LEU A 837 -29.57 30.54 6.23
C LEU A 837 -29.46 29.01 6.21
N LYS A 838 -29.25 28.39 7.39
CA LYS A 838 -29.16 26.93 7.51
C LYS A 838 -30.48 26.27 7.16
N SER A 839 -31.58 26.70 7.79
CA SER A 839 -32.91 26.16 7.55
C SER A 839 -33.36 26.36 6.10
N ALA A 840 -33.12 27.55 5.53
CA ALA A 840 -33.46 27.85 4.14
C ALA A 840 -32.66 26.97 3.16
N TYR A 841 -31.35 26.83 3.38
CA TYR A 841 -30.49 25.99 2.52
C TYR A 841 -30.85 24.51 2.62
N GLU A 842 -31.03 23.97 3.83
CA GLU A 842 -31.42 22.57 4.03
C GLU A 842 -32.75 22.24 3.34
N LYS A 843 -33.75 23.12 3.48
CA LYS A 843 -35.03 22.99 2.79
C LYS A 843 -34.86 23.02 1.27
N ALA A 844 -34.03 23.93 0.77
CA ALA A 844 -33.77 24.05 -0.65
C ALA A 844 -33.15 22.77 -1.22
N LYS A 845 -32.17 22.20 -0.52
CA LYS A 845 -31.50 20.96 -0.93
C LYS A 845 -32.41 19.74 -0.84
N SER A 846 -33.18 19.59 0.24
CA SER A 846 -34.05 18.43 0.44
C SER A 846 -35.15 18.34 -0.62
N ALA A 847 -35.67 19.48 -1.05
CA ALA A 847 -36.74 19.57 -2.04
C ALA A 847 -36.26 19.91 -3.46
N ASP A 848 -34.94 20.03 -3.68
CA ASP A 848 -34.33 20.57 -4.91
C ASP A 848 -35.04 21.83 -5.40
N SER A 849 -35.28 22.77 -4.48
CA SER A 849 -36.03 24.00 -4.76
C SER A 849 -35.15 25.05 -5.43
N GLU A 850 -35.74 25.75 -6.39
CA GLU A 850 -35.17 26.93 -7.02
C GLU A 850 -35.39 28.18 -6.16
N ILE A 851 -36.48 28.20 -5.39
CA ILE A 851 -36.81 29.28 -4.45
C ILE A 851 -37.33 28.69 -3.15
N VAL A 852 -36.84 29.19 -2.01
CA VAL A 852 -37.42 28.93 -0.68
C VAL A 852 -37.95 30.22 -0.11
N LEU A 853 -39.22 30.20 0.31
CA LEU A 853 -39.92 31.32 0.92
C LEU A 853 -39.99 31.12 2.44
N PHE A 854 -39.78 32.18 3.22
CA PHE A 854 -39.91 32.13 4.67
C PHE A 854 -40.50 33.41 5.25
N LYS A 855 -41.08 33.32 6.45
CA LYS A 855 -41.82 34.44 7.04
C LYS A 855 -40.86 35.53 7.55
N LEU A 856 -41.43 36.69 7.76
CA LEU A 856 -40.81 37.81 8.45
C LEU A 856 -41.77 38.31 9.53
N CYS A 857 -41.22 38.85 10.61
CA CYS A 857 -41.95 39.62 11.60
C CYS A 857 -41.57 41.10 11.46
N THR A 858 -42.41 42.00 11.95
CA THR A 858 -42.07 43.43 12.02
C THR A 858 -41.52 43.74 13.40
N TYR A 859 -40.39 44.42 13.46
CA TYR A 859 -39.77 44.88 14.69
C TYR A 859 -39.91 46.40 14.81
N ASP A 860 -40.60 46.87 15.84
CA ASP A 860 -40.75 48.31 16.07
C ASP A 860 -39.51 48.87 16.78
N ASP A 861 -38.74 49.73 16.09
CA ASP A 861 -37.51 50.29 16.64
C ASP A 861 -37.74 51.21 17.84
N LYS A 862 -38.98 51.70 18.05
CA LYS A 862 -39.36 52.54 19.20
C LYS A 862 -39.76 51.70 20.41
N THR A 863 -40.65 50.73 20.24
CA THR A 863 -41.13 49.90 21.36
C THR A 863 -40.22 48.72 21.66
N LYS A 864 -39.34 48.35 20.71
CA LYS A 864 -38.45 47.18 20.77
C LYS A 864 -39.21 45.84 20.78
N GLU A 865 -40.45 45.83 20.30
CA GLU A 865 -41.30 44.64 20.20
C GLU A 865 -41.35 44.08 18.78
N SER A 866 -41.40 42.75 18.66
CA SER A 866 -41.63 42.05 17.40
C SER A 866 -43.08 41.58 17.29
N ILE A 867 -43.71 41.84 16.15
CA ILE A 867 -45.07 41.40 15.83
C ILE A 867 -45.00 40.46 14.62
N ASP A 868 -45.50 39.22 14.80
CA ASP A 868 -45.64 38.26 13.70
C ASP A 868 -46.86 38.64 12.84
N ASN A 869 -46.61 39.55 11.90
CA ASN A 869 -47.62 39.96 10.94
C ASN A 869 -47.76 38.88 9.86
N ASN A 870 -48.84 38.09 9.94
CA ASN A 870 -49.26 37.11 8.91
C ASN A 870 -49.50 37.71 7.49
N TRP A 871 -49.15 38.98 7.28
CA TRP A 871 -49.40 39.79 6.10
C TRP A 871 -48.38 39.53 4.97
N TRP A 872 -47.23 38.91 5.28
CA TRP A 872 -46.06 38.91 4.40
C TRP A 872 -45.74 37.55 3.75
N ILE A 873 -46.30 36.45 4.28
CA ILE A 873 -46.52 35.17 3.59
C ILE A 873 -47.93 34.70 3.93
N PHE A 874 -48.78 34.61 2.91
CA PHE A 874 -50.16 34.22 3.06
C PHE A 874 -50.23 32.73 3.42
N ASN A 875 -50.79 32.43 4.61
CA ASN A 875 -51.03 31.12 5.23
C ASN A 875 -50.81 29.90 4.32
N SER A 876 -49.55 29.56 4.05
CA SER A 876 -49.17 28.57 3.04
C SER A 876 -49.70 27.19 3.37
N ASN A 877 -49.90 26.89 4.66
CA ASN A 877 -50.38 25.59 5.15
C ASN A 877 -51.75 25.18 4.57
N ASN A 878 -52.61 26.13 4.20
CA ASN A 878 -53.93 25.84 3.62
C ASN A 878 -53.96 25.90 2.08
N ILE A 879 -52.94 26.50 1.46
CA ILE A 879 -52.87 26.74 0.01
C ILE A 879 -51.91 25.77 -0.67
N VAL A 880 -50.71 25.61 -0.10
CA VAL A 880 -49.65 24.74 -0.60
C VAL A 880 -49.91 23.32 -0.10
N LYS A 881 -50.57 22.51 -0.94
CA LYS A 881 -50.91 21.12 -0.61
C LYS A 881 -49.80 20.12 -0.88
N LYS A 882 -48.73 20.57 -1.56
CA LYS A 882 -47.60 19.76 -2.01
C LYS A 882 -46.35 20.62 -2.04
N GLU A 883 -45.21 20.05 -1.67
CA GLU A 883 -43.91 20.68 -1.84
C GLU A 883 -42.89 19.72 -2.51
N PRO A 884 -41.99 20.23 -3.37
CA PRO A 884 -42.00 21.57 -3.94
C PRO A 884 -43.22 21.77 -4.87
N PHE A 885 -43.66 23.02 -5.04
CA PHE A 885 -44.77 23.40 -5.91
C PHE A 885 -44.33 24.37 -7.00
N SER A 886 -45.20 24.55 -7.99
CA SER A 886 -45.09 25.51 -9.08
C SER A 886 -46.31 26.44 -9.08
N LYS A 887 -46.30 27.48 -9.92
CA LYS A 887 -47.47 28.35 -10.13
C LYS A 887 -48.75 27.61 -10.49
N TYR A 888 -48.66 26.44 -11.14
CA TYR A 888 -49.82 25.64 -11.55
C TYR A 888 -50.46 24.86 -10.41
N ASP A 889 -49.72 24.64 -9.31
CA ASP A 889 -50.25 23.93 -8.15
C ASP A 889 -51.09 24.87 -7.23
N VAL A 890 -50.97 26.18 -7.42
CA VAL A 890 -51.52 27.24 -6.53
C VAL A 890 -52.06 28.44 -7.33
N GLU A 891 -52.64 28.19 -8.51
CA GLU A 891 -52.96 29.22 -9.52
C GLU A 891 -53.80 30.40 -9.01
N GLU A 892 -54.71 30.15 -8.06
CA GLU A 892 -55.65 31.14 -7.53
C GLU A 892 -55.00 32.14 -6.57
N HIS A 893 -53.87 31.77 -5.96
CA HIS A 893 -53.22 32.56 -4.91
C HIS A 893 -51.73 32.78 -5.14
N PHE A 894 -51.18 32.34 -6.27
CA PHE A 894 -49.75 32.31 -6.53
C PHE A 894 -49.03 33.65 -6.27
N PHE A 895 -49.58 34.76 -6.78
CA PHE A 895 -48.99 36.09 -6.62
C PHE A 895 -49.30 36.74 -5.26
N GLN A 896 -50.16 36.14 -4.44
CA GLN A 896 -50.45 36.56 -3.06
C GLN A 896 -49.61 35.79 -2.02
N LEU A 897 -48.98 34.68 -2.40
CA LEU A 897 -48.29 33.80 -1.46
C LEU A 897 -47.20 34.51 -0.65
N THR A 898 -46.53 35.48 -1.26
CA THR A 898 -45.46 36.23 -0.62
C THR A 898 -45.41 37.65 -1.17
N ASN A 899 -44.91 38.56 -0.34
CA ASN A 899 -44.63 39.92 -0.77
C ASN A 899 -43.45 39.96 -1.77
N PRO A 900 -43.30 41.05 -2.54
CA PRO A 900 -42.24 41.17 -3.56
C PRO A 900 -40.81 41.38 -3.01
N ALA A 901 -40.59 41.55 -1.70
CA ALA A 901 -39.26 41.79 -1.15
C ALA A 901 -38.33 40.59 -1.39
N ALA A 902 -37.05 40.86 -1.53
CA ALA A 902 -36.05 39.80 -1.76
C ALA A 902 -35.53 39.17 -0.45
N HIS A 903 -35.65 39.87 0.70
CA HIS A 903 -35.03 39.48 1.96
C HIS A 903 -35.65 38.28 2.68
N ASN A 904 -36.87 37.88 2.30
CA ASN A 904 -37.55 36.73 2.90
C ASN A 904 -37.51 35.48 2.00
N LYS A 905 -36.47 35.39 1.17
CA LYS A 905 -36.31 34.36 0.13
C LYS A 905 -34.86 33.91 0.00
N LEU A 906 -34.69 32.63 -0.36
CA LEU A 906 -33.43 32.06 -0.82
C LEU A 906 -33.60 31.61 -2.28
N PHE A 907 -32.69 32.01 -3.17
CA PHE A 907 -32.77 31.74 -4.61
C PHE A 907 -31.62 30.86 -5.08
N LYS A 908 -31.88 29.83 -5.90
CA LYS A 908 -30.84 29.01 -6.51
C LYS A 908 -30.04 29.86 -7.52
N HIS A 909 -28.73 29.91 -7.37
CA HIS A 909 -27.89 30.85 -8.09
C HIS A 909 -27.93 30.63 -9.61
N ASP A 910 -27.65 29.42 -10.08
CA ASP A 910 -27.68 29.09 -11.52
C ASP A 910 -29.05 29.34 -12.14
N PHE A 911 -30.14 29.15 -11.38
CA PHE A 911 -31.49 29.46 -11.86
C PHE A 911 -31.64 30.95 -12.17
N ILE A 912 -31.13 31.84 -11.31
CA ILE A 912 -31.15 33.30 -11.51
C ILE A 912 -30.31 33.68 -12.73
N ILE A 913 -29.09 33.16 -12.85
CA ILE A 913 -28.15 33.46 -13.95
C ILE A 913 -28.69 32.96 -15.30
N ASN A 914 -29.10 31.69 -15.37
CA ASN A 914 -29.60 31.07 -16.60
C ASN A 914 -30.87 31.76 -17.12
N ASN A 915 -31.68 32.34 -16.22
CA ASN A 915 -32.87 33.10 -16.59
C ASN A 915 -32.62 34.61 -16.77
N ARG A 916 -31.37 35.08 -16.60
CA ARG A 916 -30.95 36.48 -16.73
C ARG A 916 -31.80 37.43 -15.88
N ILE A 917 -32.09 37.03 -14.64
CA ILE A 917 -32.94 37.79 -13.73
C ILE A 917 -32.07 38.82 -12.99
N LYS A 918 -32.46 40.09 -13.03
CA LYS A 918 -31.71 41.21 -12.44
C LYS A 918 -32.64 42.24 -11.81
N PHE A 919 -32.12 43.00 -10.86
CA PHE A 919 -32.82 44.15 -10.28
C PHE A 919 -32.83 45.30 -11.28
N LEU A 920 -33.92 46.06 -11.33
CA LEU A 920 -33.99 47.28 -12.14
C LEU A 920 -33.40 48.47 -11.38
N ASN A 921 -32.79 49.40 -12.11
CA ASN A 921 -32.35 50.67 -11.55
C ASN A 921 -33.54 51.62 -11.33
N LEU A 922 -34.30 51.36 -10.27
CA LEU A 922 -35.44 52.16 -9.83
C LEU A 922 -35.16 52.74 -8.45
N LYS A 923 -35.64 53.97 -8.21
CA LYS A 923 -35.48 54.68 -6.91
C LYS A 923 -36.21 53.98 -5.76
N SER A 924 -37.29 53.27 -6.06
CA SER A 924 -38.03 52.39 -5.15
C SER A 924 -38.52 51.16 -5.92
N SER A 925 -38.99 50.11 -5.22
CA SER A 925 -39.64 48.94 -5.85
C SER A 925 -38.76 48.18 -6.86
N ASN A 926 -37.43 48.22 -6.71
CA ASN A 926 -36.48 47.53 -7.59
C ASN A 926 -36.50 45.99 -7.41
N ASP A 927 -36.92 45.54 -6.23
CA ASP A 927 -37.10 44.15 -5.82
C ASP A 927 -38.33 43.49 -6.47
N VAL A 928 -39.41 44.25 -6.68
CA VAL A 928 -40.67 43.79 -7.28
C VAL A 928 -40.44 43.05 -8.59
N THR A 929 -39.69 43.64 -9.51
CA THR A 929 -39.43 43.01 -10.81
C THR A 929 -38.60 41.73 -10.67
N PHE A 930 -37.54 41.76 -9.86
CA PHE A 930 -36.66 40.60 -9.65
C PHE A 930 -37.46 39.42 -9.10
N THR A 931 -38.20 39.65 -8.01
CA THR A 931 -38.96 38.61 -7.31
C THR A 931 -40.10 38.08 -8.15
N LEU A 932 -40.87 38.93 -8.84
CA LEU A 932 -41.98 38.47 -9.68
C LEU A 932 -41.50 37.63 -10.86
N ILE A 933 -40.42 38.04 -11.52
CA ILE A 933 -39.82 37.26 -12.62
C ILE A 933 -39.29 35.93 -12.10
N ALA A 934 -38.58 35.92 -10.98
CA ALA A 934 -38.04 34.71 -10.36
C ALA A 934 -39.16 33.74 -9.97
N MET A 935 -40.16 34.20 -9.23
CA MET A 935 -41.34 33.41 -8.87
C MET A 935 -42.03 32.83 -10.11
N PHE A 936 -42.34 33.66 -11.11
CA PHE A 936 -43.06 33.24 -12.31
C PHE A 936 -42.32 32.16 -13.12
N LYS A 937 -40.98 32.26 -13.19
CA LYS A 937 -40.13 31.32 -13.93
C LYS A 937 -39.82 30.04 -13.15
N ALA A 938 -39.86 30.07 -11.83
CA ALA A 938 -39.58 28.91 -11.00
C ALA A 938 -40.61 27.79 -11.20
N LYS A 939 -40.11 26.57 -11.25
CA LYS A 939 -40.85 25.30 -11.31
C LYS A 939 -40.90 24.61 -9.96
N LYS A 940 -39.92 24.85 -9.08
CA LYS A 940 -39.80 24.22 -7.77
C LYS A 940 -39.64 25.26 -6.67
N ILE A 941 -40.72 25.54 -5.95
CA ILE A 941 -40.79 26.49 -4.85
C ILE A 941 -41.13 25.72 -3.57
N SER A 942 -40.49 26.07 -2.47
CA SER A 942 -40.80 25.54 -1.13
C SER A 942 -41.05 26.67 -0.14
N THR A 943 -41.73 26.37 0.96
CA THR A 943 -41.98 27.31 2.06
C THR A 943 -41.40 26.79 3.39
N ILE A 944 -41.07 27.73 4.28
CA ILE A 944 -40.77 27.47 5.68
C ILE A 944 -41.70 28.37 6.50
N ASN A 945 -42.53 27.74 7.34
CA ASN A 945 -43.46 28.43 8.21
C ASN A 945 -42.78 28.91 9.51
N LYS A 946 -41.69 29.67 9.38
CA LYS A 946 -40.95 30.29 10.49
C LYS A 946 -40.54 31.71 10.09
N SER A 947 -40.67 32.65 11.01
CA SER A 947 -40.25 34.05 10.83
C SER A 947 -38.75 34.16 11.11
N PHE A 948 -37.97 34.48 10.08
CA PHE A 948 -36.51 34.57 10.16
C PHE A 948 -35.96 35.99 10.01
N VAL A 949 -36.76 36.88 9.43
CA VAL A 949 -36.38 38.28 9.20
C VAL A 949 -37.13 39.14 10.20
N ASN A 950 -36.40 39.95 10.96
CA ASN A 950 -36.96 40.99 11.80
C ASN A 950 -36.92 42.31 11.03
N TYR A 951 -38.01 42.61 10.32
CA TYR A 951 -38.15 43.80 9.48
C TYR A 951 -38.38 45.04 10.32
N ARG A 952 -37.42 45.98 10.32
CA ARG A 952 -37.44 47.14 11.21
C ARG A 952 -38.38 48.23 10.68
N ILE A 953 -39.29 48.68 11.53
CA ILE A 953 -40.21 49.80 11.25
C ILE A 953 -39.95 50.99 12.17
N ASN A 954 -40.56 52.14 11.85
CA ASN A 954 -40.43 53.40 12.61
C ASN A 954 -38.98 53.95 12.70
N THR A 955 -38.18 53.71 11.66
CA THR A 955 -36.80 54.23 11.52
C THR A 955 -36.80 55.64 10.90
N ASN A 956 -35.80 56.47 11.25
CA ASN A 956 -35.56 57.75 10.59
C ASN A 956 -34.81 57.50 9.27
N ASN A 957 -35.23 58.12 8.15
CA ASN A 957 -34.59 58.08 6.82
C ASN A 957 -34.65 56.75 6.02
N SER A 958 -35.70 55.94 6.19
CA SER A 958 -35.92 54.72 5.39
C SER A 958 -36.36 55.03 3.94
N ILE A 959 -35.93 54.21 2.96
CA ILE A 959 -36.40 54.29 1.56
C ILE A 959 -37.94 54.13 1.48
N THR A 960 -38.55 53.36 2.38
CA THR A 960 -40.01 53.21 2.48
C THR A 960 -40.70 54.53 2.81
N SER A 961 -40.07 55.39 3.62
CA SER A 961 -40.59 56.73 3.94
C SER A 961 -40.51 57.71 2.76
N GLU A 962 -39.64 57.44 1.77
CA GLU A 962 -39.51 58.26 0.56
C GLU A 962 -40.27 57.69 -0.65
N ARG A 963 -40.87 56.51 -0.51
CA ARG A 963 -41.55 55.77 -1.59
C ARG A 963 -42.64 56.60 -2.27
N GLY A 964 -43.39 57.36 -1.48
CA GLY A 964 -44.42 58.29 -1.97
C GLY A 964 -43.90 59.40 -2.88
N LYS A 965 -42.60 59.72 -2.87
CA LYS A 965 -42.00 60.73 -3.78
C LYS A 965 -41.87 60.21 -5.22
N TYR A 966 -41.87 58.89 -5.43
CA TYR A 966 -41.63 58.25 -6.73
C TYR A 966 -42.66 57.17 -7.08
N PRO A 967 -43.96 57.47 -7.09
CA PRO A 967 -45.03 56.47 -7.29
C PRO A 967 -44.99 55.78 -8.66
N GLY A 968 -44.24 56.33 -9.63
CA GLY A 968 -44.05 55.70 -10.94
C GLY A 968 -43.12 54.48 -10.94
N SER A 969 -42.35 54.24 -9.88
CA SER A 969 -41.39 53.12 -9.86
C SER A 969 -42.10 51.76 -9.82
N ILE A 970 -43.14 51.60 -8.99
CA ILE A 970 -43.91 50.35 -8.92
C ILE A 970 -44.63 50.04 -10.24
N ILE A 971 -45.11 51.08 -10.93
CA ILE A 971 -45.76 50.97 -12.24
C ILE A 971 -44.75 50.47 -13.27
N LYS A 972 -43.57 51.10 -13.37
CA LYS A 972 -42.49 50.67 -14.27
C LYS A 972 -42.05 49.23 -13.99
N ALA A 973 -42.00 48.82 -12.72
CA ALA A 973 -41.64 47.46 -12.33
C ALA A 973 -42.64 46.42 -12.87
N HIS A 974 -43.94 46.69 -12.77
CA HIS A 974 -44.99 45.83 -13.31
C HIS A 974 -45.08 45.87 -14.86
N GLU A 975 -44.90 47.02 -15.49
CA GLU A 975 -44.81 47.13 -16.97
C GLU A 975 -43.67 46.27 -17.51
N PHE A 976 -42.51 46.33 -16.87
CA PHE A 976 -41.36 45.50 -17.24
C PHE A 976 -41.66 44.01 -17.06
N PHE A 977 -42.28 43.62 -15.94
CA PHE A 977 -42.68 42.23 -15.69
C PHE A 977 -43.65 41.70 -16.74
N ILE A 978 -44.71 42.45 -17.05
CA ILE A 978 -45.71 42.10 -18.08
C ILE A 978 -45.04 41.89 -19.44
N LYS A 979 -44.16 42.81 -19.84
CA LYS A 979 -43.43 42.74 -21.11
C LYS A 979 -42.47 41.54 -21.14
N GLN A 980 -41.65 41.40 -20.10
CA GLN A 980 -40.58 40.40 -20.06
C GLN A 980 -41.11 38.96 -19.99
N CYS A 981 -42.24 38.76 -19.32
CA CYS A 981 -42.87 37.45 -19.19
C CYS A 981 -43.99 37.21 -20.21
N LYS A 982 -44.18 38.12 -21.19
CA LYS A 982 -45.26 38.06 -22.19
C LYS A 982 -46.63 37.75 -21.59
N LEU A 983 -46.94 38.39 -20.46
CA LEU A 983 -48.08 38.01 -19.64
C LEU A 983 -49.42 38.16 -20.37
N ASN A 984 -49.52 39.08 -21.33
CA ASN A 984 -50.72 39.26 -22.12
C ASN A 984 -51.09 38.01 -22.92
N GLU A 985 -50.10 37.31 -23.50
CA GLU A 985 -50.30 36.03 -24.19
C GLU A 985 -50.52 34.89 -23.17
N PHE A 986 -49.71 34.86 -22.12
CA PHE A 986 -49.78 33.81 -21.09
C PHE A 986 -51.15 33.76 -20.40
N PHE A 987 -51.72 34.92 -20.07
CA PHE A 987 -52.98 35.03 -19.36
C PHE A 987 -54.21 34.65 -20.19
N VAL A 988 -54.10 34.54 -21.52
CA VAL A 988 -55.19 34.01 -22.37
C VAL A 988 -55.50 32.56 -21.97
N ASN A 989 -54.44 31.76 -21.74
CA ASN A 989 -54.56 30.34 -21.43
C ASN A 989 -54.57 30.05 -19.91
N ASN A 990 -54.38 31.06 -19.06
CA ASN A 990 -54.23 30.89 -17.61
C ASN A 990 -55.07 31.92 -16.83
N PRO A 991 -56.42 31.85 -16.89
CA PRO A 991 -57.31 32.87 -16.32
C PRO A 991 -57.22 32.97 -14.79
N LYS A 992 -56.99 31.87 -14.08
CA LYS A 992 -56.83 31.86 -12.60
C LYS A 992 -55.56 32.61 -12.18
N LEU A 993 -54.44 32.35 -12.84
CA LEU A 993 -53.18 33.07 -12.62
C LEU A 993 -53.29 34.56 -12.99
N LYS A 994 -54.10 34.90 -14.01
CA LYS A 994 -54.41 36.30 -14.35
C LYS A 994 -55.12 37.00 -13.19
N GLU A 995 -56.12 36.35 -12.60
CA GLU A 995 -56.88 36.88 -11.47
C GLU A 995 -56.02 37.02 -10.21
N SER A 996 -55.20 36.00 -9.92
CA SER A 996 -54.19 36.06 -8.87
C SER A 996 -53.23 37.25 -9.09
N TYR A 997 -52.69 37.43 -10.30
CA TYR A 997 -51.77 38.54 -10.58
C TYR A 997 -52.41 39.90 -10.31
N TYR A 998 -53.54 40.22 -10.93
CA TYR A 998 -54.15 41.55 -10.78
C TYR A 998 -54.65 41.83 -9.36
N THR A 999 -55.06 40.80 -8.62
CA THR A 999 -55.41 40.95 -7.20
C THR A 999 -54.17 41.31 -6.36
N SER A 1000 -53.00 40.74 -6.66
CA SER A 1000 -51.73 41.12 -6.02
C SER A 1000 -51.31 42.55 -6.39
N VAL A 1001 -51.46 42.95 -7.67
CA VAL A 1001 -51.21 44.33 -8.13
C VAL A 1001 -52.06 45.34 -7.37
N LEU A 1002 -53.36 45.05 -7.15
CA LEU A 1002 -54.23 45.92 -6.36
C LEU A 1002 -53.70 46.13 -4.93
N GLY A 1003 -53.25 45.06 -4.27
CA GLY A 1003 -52.63 45.14 -2.94
C GLY A 1003 -51.38 46.03 -2.94
N ASN A 1004 -50.47 45.81 -3.90
CA ASN A 1004 -49.25 46.62 -4.04
C ASN A 1004 -49.56 48.09 -4.32
N PHE A 1005 -50.58 48.38 -5.13
CA PHE A 1005 -50.96 49.75 -5.46
C PHE A 1005 -51.65 50.45 -4.30
N ARG A 1006 -52.46 49.76 -3.49
CA ARG A 1006 -53.02 50.31 -2.24
C ARG A 1006 -51.89 50.70 -1.28
N TYR A 1007 -50.89 49.83 -1.14
CA TYR A 1007 -49.72 50.11 -0.30
C TYR A 1007 -48.91 51.29 -0.83
N GLU A 1008 -48.68 51.39 -2.14
CA GLU A 1008 -48.00 52.56 -2.72
C GLU A 1008 -48.80 53.86 -2.50
N TYR A 1009 -50.13 53.79 -2.71
CA TYR A 1009 -51.02 54.93 -2.57
C TYR A 1009 -51.09 55.49 -1.14
N SER A 1010 -51.04 54.61 -0.12
CA SER A 1010 -51.06 55.05 1.29
C SER A 1010 -49.81 55.83 1.69
N HIS A 1011 -48.71 55.71 0.93
CA HIS A 1011 -47.46 56.43 1.16
C HIS A 1011 -47.34 57.72 0.33
N CYS A 1012 -48.26 57.95 -0.63
CA CYS A 1012 -48.26 59.14 -1.47
C CYS A 1012 -48.88 60.36 -0.76
N ASN A 1013 -48.36 61.55 -1.05
CA ASN A 1013 -49.03 62.82 -0.72
C ASN A 1013 -50.09 63.17 -1.79
N ASP A 1014 -50.89 64.24 -1.59
CA ASP A 1014 -52.02 64.55 -2.47
C ASP A 1014 -51.63 64.79 -3.95
N GLU A 1015 -50.47 65.40 -4.20
CA GLU A 1015 -49.96 65.63 -5.56
C GLU A 1015 -49.54 64.32 -6.23
N THR A 1016 -48.77 63.49 -5.51
CA THR A 1016 -48.26 62.20 -6.01
C THR A 1016 -49.36 61.15 -6.14
N LYS A 1017 -50.41 61.20 -5.32
CA LYS A 1017 -51.64 60.39 -5.47
C LYS A 1017 -52.31 60.63 -6.82
N ARG A 1018 -52.51 61.89 -7.21
CA ARG A 1018 -53.11 62.24 -8.52
C ARG A 1018 -52.27 61.73 -9.69
N LEU A 1019 -50.93 61.88 -9.59
CA LEU A 1019 -50.01 61.37 -10.61
C LEU A 1019 -50.01 59.84 -10.68
N PHE A 1020 -50.12 59.15 -9.54
CA PHE A 1020 -50.22 57.70 -9.47
C PHE A 1020 -51.50 57.20 -10.14
N LEU A 1021 -52.66 57.76 -9.77
CA LEU A 1021 -53.97 57.39 -10.31
C LEU A 1021 -54.05 57.56 -11.84
N LYS A 1022 -53.43 58.59 -12.41
CA LYS A 1022 -53.36 58.75 -13.88
C LYS A 1022 -52.54 57.66 -14.58
N LYS A 1023 -51.55 57.08 -13.89
CA LYS A 1023 -50.62 56.11 -14.49
C LYS A 1023 -51.07 54.66 -14.30
N ILE A 1024 -51.84 54.33 -13.26
CA ILE A 1024 -52.32 52.95 -13.03
C ILE A 1024 -53.20 52.43 -14.18
N GLU A 1025 -53.80 53.33 -14.95
CA GLU A 1025 -54.59 52.99 -16.14
C GLU A 1025 -53.77 52.25 -17.22
N SER A 1026 -52.44 52.38 -17.26
CA SER A 1026 -51.65 51.63 -18.25
C SER A 1026 -51.50 50.14 -17.91
N ILE A 1027 -51.77 49.74 -16.66
CA ILE A 1027 -51.47 48.39 -16.15
C ILE A 1027 -52.74 47.63 -15.76
N LEU A 1028 -53.67 48.26 -15.05
CA LEU A 1028 -54.87 47.59 -14.54
C LEU A 1028 -55.95 47.54 -15.64
N PRO A 1029 -56.54 46.37 -15.95
CA PRO A 1029 -57.72 46.30 -16.80
C PRO A 1029 -58.96 46.88 -16.10
N ILE A 1030 -59.96 47.31 -16.87
CA ILE A 1030 -61.17 48.00 -16.38
C ILE A 1030 -61.84 47.29 -15.19
N LYS A 1031 -61.97 45.95 -15.22
CA LYS A 1031 -62.54 45.13 -14.13
C LYS A 1031 -61.91 45.46 -12.76
N TRP A 1032 -60.58 45.54 -12.70
CA TRP A 1032 -59.85 45.76 -11.44
C TRP A 1032 -59.69 47.26 -11.12
N ARG A 1033 -59.78 48.16 -12.10
CA ARG A 1033 -59.83 49.61 -11.83
C ARG A 1033 -61.07 50.01 -11.04
N ASN A 1034 -62.22 49.43 -11.37
CA ASN A 1034 -63.47 49.75 -10.67
C ASN A 1034 -63.42 49.38 -9.18
N GLN A 1035 -62.71 48.30 -8.82
CA GLN A 1035 -62.46 47.92 -7.43
C GLN A 1035 -61.49 48.86 -6.69
N LEU A 1036 -60.80 49.74 -7.42
CA LEU A 1036 -59.92 50.77 -6.87
C LEU A 1036 -60.69 52.08 -6.63
N ASN A 1037 -61.79 52.32 -7.35
CA ASN A 1037 -62.66 53.49 -7.20
C ASN A 1037 -63.75 53.32 -6.11
N GLU A 1038 -64.07 52.08 -5.72
CA GLU A 1038 -64.94 51.78 -4.57
C GLU A 1038 -64.23 51.97 -3.20
N LEU A 1039 -62.93 52.26 -3.23
CA LEU A 1039 -62.06 52.57 -2.08
C LEU A 1039 -61.65 54.03 -2.10
#